data_AF-A0A9W6Z6S1-F1
#
_entry.id   AF-A0A9W6Z6S1-F1
#
_cell.length_a   1.000
_cell.length_b   1.000
_cell.length_c   1.000
_cell.angle_alpha   90.00
_cell.angle_beta   90.00
_cell.angle_gamma   90.00
#
_symmetry.space_group_name_H-M   'P 1'
#
loop_
_entity.id
_entity.type
_entity.pdbx_description
1 polymer ?
#
loop_
_entity_poly.entity_id
_entity_poly.type
_entity_poly.pdbx_seq_one_letter_code
_entity_poly.pdbx_strand_id
1 'polypeptide(L)'
;MSIPKLQSDELERCKEEAKILIQLMEENSNDKSKSKSKMKKMAGHVRMTSNKVVHTDITINSWKFNEWDYFSKKVVLPTFARGLFTHKDEIVVRGYDKFFNLGETPSTSKEALYHETNGPYEVTVKTNGCIVLISGFADGTLVVCSKHSTGLRNDISKNHSMSAQFAIEENLKKIGLTAKDLALALYEANVTALGEFCDDSFEEHLIEYKGDSAGVYIHGLNYNIPQFKTLPFSIVNEFGEKFGFKKTEYLKFNTVEETFEFLEEASKTGTYQNEEIEGFVVRCHKGNGDDLLFKYKFDEPYMLYRDFRETTKKYLASGVDQVKFPARHKIACMDYLKFVAPLFENNDQLKKDYLDNKNIVEMRKRYMNAKGKTGLQLVQEEQSMTLNELKDEVYESRFGGKRHNKYAIVPVATIGCGKTTIALILQKLYPDLVGHIQNDNLSNPVKDKLEKGALELFIDKQIVVLDKNNHQFRERKQIFDNFAKLNKVIPKDKLKFVCLNFVSGSGAPDMDLWEVTKNRIIERGDNHQSIKAEGDGKLAEGIMKGFINRFQPVNAKRQPDSAFDLVIDLEVNANRSSLDNAKMIVKHLREFASDLQLPEPTEGQFQKAFDDALKYKPTTTKIFKTSKSNKKKTTKPQF
;
A
#
# COMPACT_ATOMS: atom_id res chain seq x y z
N MET A 1 -11.66 50.98 -4.72
CA MET A 1 -10.61 50.25 -3.99
C MET A 1 -9.30 50.43 -4.74
N SER A 2 -8.31 51.06 -4.10
CA SER A 2 -6.98 51.21 -4.68
C SER A 2 -6.05 50.25 -3.96
N ILE A 3 -5.56 49.23 -4.66
CA ILE A 3 -4.38 48.49 -4.19
C ILE A 3 -3.27 49.54 -4.01
N PRO A 4 -2.59 49.61 -2.86
CA PRO A 4 -1.51 50.56 -2.66
C PRO A 4 -0.47 50.41 -3.78
N LYS A 5 -0.07 51.53 -4.38
CA LYS A 5 0.97 51.56 -5.40
C LYS A 5 2.28 52.03 -4.77
N LEU A 6 3.40 51.50 -5.25
CA LEU A 6 4.71 52.06 -4.92
C LEU A 6 4.80 53.48 -5.47
N GLN A 7 5.57 54.34 -4.78
CA GLN A 7 5.89 55.66 -5.32
C GLN A 7 6.71 55.51 -6.61
N SER A 8 6.58 56.46 -7.54
CA SER A 8 7.25 56.41 -8.86
C SER A 8 8.76 56.14 -8.74
N ASP A 9 9.41 56.86 -7.84
CA ASP A 9 10.86 56.83 -7.68
C ASP A 9 11.32 55.51 -7.02
N GLU A 10 10.50 54.96 -6.11
CA GLU A 10 10.74 53.63 -5.51
C GLU A 10 10.59 52.54 -6.56
N LEU A 11 9.55 52.61 -7.41
CA LEU A 11 9.31 51.65 -8.48
C LEU A 11 10.44 51.65 -9.51
N GLU A 12 10.91 52.83 -9.93
CA GLU A 12 12.02 52.97 -10.88
C GLU A 12 13.31 52.34 -10.35
N ARG A 13 13.65 52.61 -9.07
CA ARG A 13 14.78 51.96 -8.40
C ARG A 13 14.64 50.44 -8.38
N CYS A 14 13.48 49.93 -8.00
CA CYS A 14 13.24 48.48 -7.95
C CYS A 14 13.31 47.81 -9.34
N LYS A 15 12.95 48.52 -10.41
CA LYS A 15 13.12 48.02 -11.79
C LYS A 15 14.60 47.87 -12.17
N GLU A 16 15.45 48.79 -11.75
CA GLU A 16 16.89 48.66 -11.99
C GLU A 16 17.51 47.52 -11.17
N GLU A 17 17.09 47.37 -9.91
CA GLU A 17 17.50 46.23 -9.08
C GLU A 17 17.00 44.89 -9.66
N ALA A 18 15.83 44.86 -10.29
CA ALA A 18 15.31 43.67 -10.97
C ALA A 18 16.18 43.25 -12.15
N LYS A 19 16.67 44.19 -12.96
CA LYS A 19 17.63 43.90 -14.04
C LYS A 19 18.89 43.24 -13.51
N ILE A 20 19.47 43.81 -12.45
CA ILE A 20 20.69 43.28 -11.81
C ILE A 20 20.44 41.86 -11.28
N LEU A 21 19.30 41.64 -10.62
CA LEU A 21 18.90 40.32 -10.12
C LEU A 21 18.76 39.31 -11.26
N ILE A 22 18.10 39.68 -12.36
CA ILE A 22 17.88 38.81 -13.52
C ILE A 22 19.21 38.43 -14.17
N GLN A 23 20.09 39.41 -14.42
CA GLN A 23 21.42 39.17 -14.97
C GLN A 23 22.22 38.19 -14.10
N LEU A 24 22.19 38.39 -12.78
CA LEU A 24 22.87 37.50 -11.84
C LEU A 24 22.31 36.06 -11.87
N MET A 25 20.99 35.91 -12.02
CA MET A 25 20.36 34.59 -12.16
C MET A 25 20.67 33.93 -13.52
N GLU A 26 20.74 34.69 -14.61
CA GLU A 26 21.15 34.20 -15.93
C GLU A 26 22.58 33.66 -15.91
N GLU A 27 23.51 34.39 -15.30
CA GLU A 27 24.90 33.98 -15.11
C GLU A 27 24.98 32.66 -14.30
N ASN A 28 24.11 32.50 -13.30
CA ASN A 28 24.05 31.29 -12.46
C ASN A 28 23.32 30.11 -13.13
N SER A 29 22.48 30.34 -14.15
CA SER A 29 21.72 29.29 -14.85
C SER A 29 22.46 28.65 -16.03
N ASN A 30 23.39 29.36 -16.66
CA ASN A 30 23.99 28.96 -17.96
C ASN A 30 25.19 27.98 -17.86
N ASP A 31 25.57 27.49 -16.68
CA ASP A 31 26.85 26.79 -16.51
C ASP A 31 26.75 25.25 -16.63
N LYS A 32 27.06 24.73 -17.83
CA LYS A 32 27.33 23.30 -18.09
C LYS A 32 28.83 22.94 -17.98
N SER A 33 29.72 23.86 -17.58
CA SER A 33 31.17 23.66 -17.66
C SER A 33 31.80 23.25 -16.30
N LYS A 34 32.73 22.28 -16.33
CA LYS A 34 33.32 21.62 -15.16
C LYS A 34 34.43 22.41 -14.43
N SER A 35 34.61 23.71 -14.67
CA SER A 35 35.68 24.50 -14.03
C SER A 35 35.12 25.50 -13.01
N LYS A 36 35.03 25.09 -11.73
CA LYS A 36 34.43 25.91 -10.67
C LYS A 36 35.47 26.80 -9.98
N SER A 37 35.41 28.11 -10.20
CA SER A 37 36.01 29.08 -9.27
C SER A 37 35.32 29.03 -7.90
N LYS A 38 36.03 29.37 -6.83
CA LYS A 38 35.53 29.27 -5.43
C LYS A 38 34.33 30.19 -5.18
N MET A 39 34.31 31.40 -5.77
CA MET A 39 33.21 32.36 -5.70
C MET A 39 31.91 31.84 -6.34
N LYS A 40 31.98 31.16 -7.49
CA LYS A 40 30.77 30.65 -8.18
C LYS A 40 30.10 29.47 -7.47
N LYS A 41 30.83 28.72 -6.62
CA LYS A 41 30.23 27.70 -5.75
C LYS A 41 29.32 28.30 -4.66
N MET A 42 29.48 29.59 -4.36
CA MET A 42 28.74 30.27 -3.30
C MET A 42 27.43 30.92 -3.79
N ALA A 43 27.11 30.94 -5.09
CA ALA A 43 25.92 31.65 -5.59
C ALA A 43 24.60 30.83 -5.54
N GLY A 44 24.68 29.53 -5.22
CA GLY A 44 23.54 28.60 -5.33
C GLY A 44 23.20 28.27 -6.79
N HIS A 45 22.57 27.12 -7.03
CA HIS A 45 22.21 26.74 -8.40
C HIS A 45 20.76 27.14 -8.70
N VAL A 46 20.56 27.84 -9.81
CA VAL A 46 19.25 28.25 -10.32
C VAL A 46 19.02 27.65 -11.70
N ARG A 47 17.82 27.13 -11.91
CA ARG A 47 17.38 26.62 -13.22
C ARG A 47 16.38 27.60 -13.82
N MET A 48 16.67 28.08 -15.03
CA MET A 48 15.71 28.82 -15.85
C MET A 48 14.87 27.87 -16.70
N THR A 49 13.58 28.17 -16.88
CA THR A 49 12.70 27.50 -17.85
C THR A 49 11.76 28.52 -18.47
N SER A 50 11.80 28.67 -19.79
CA SER A 50 10.91 29.58 -20.53
C SER A 50 9.56 28.92 -20.77
N ASN A 51 8.48 29.66 -20.52
CA ASN A 51 7.10 29.18 -20.66
C ASN A 51 6.31 30.20 -21.50
N LYS A 52 5.50 29.71 -22.44
CA LYS A 52 4.60 30.53 -23.25
C LYS A 52 3.30 30.77 -22.46
N VAL A 53 2.90 32.03 -22.31
CA VAL A 53 1.63 32.40 -21.68
C VAL A 53 0.49 31.95 -22.59
N VAL A 54 -0.54 31.34 -22.01
CA VAL A 54 -1.65 30.69 -22.74
C VAL A 54 -2.25 31.65 -23.77
N HIS A 55 -2.46 31.17 -25.00
CA HIS A 55 -3.07 31.93 -26.11
C HIS A 55 -2.34 33.22 -26.54
N THR A 56 -1.09 33.43 -26.12
CA THR A 56 -0.29 34.61 -26.53
C THR A 56 1.10 34.20 -26.99
N ASP A 57 1.82 35.09 -27.68
CA ASP A 57 3.25 34.90 -27.99
C ASP A 57 4.19 35.39 -26.87
N ILE A 58 3.64 35.83 -25.74
CA ILE A 58 4.42 36.28 -24.60
C ILE A 58 5.08 35.08 -23.94
N THR A 59 6.40 35.17 -23.75
CA THR A 59 7.20 34.16 -23.05
C THR A 59 7.70 34.72 -21.73
N ILE A 60 7.55 33.95 -20.65
CA ILE A 60 8.07 34.28 -19.32
C ILE A 60 9.07 33.22 -18.85
N ASN A 61 10.14 33.65 -18.20
CA ASN A 61 11.19 32.79 -17.67
C ASN A 61 10.91 32.48 -16.21
N SER A 62 10.72 31.20 -15.87
CA SER A 62 10.60 30.72 -14.50
C SER A 62 11.98 30.42 -13.91
N TRP A 63 12.21 30.88 -12.69
CA TRP A 63 13.46 30.70 -11.95
C TRP A 63 13.25 29.76 -10.77
N LYS A 64 14.01 28.66 -10.73
CA LYS A 64 13.91 27.64 -9.67
C LYS A 64 15.27 27.35 -9.06
N PHE A 65 15.44 27.75 -7.81
CA PHE A 65 16.55 27.33 -6.95
C PHE A 65 16.32 25.92 -6.39
N ASN A 66 17.40 25.24 -5.98
CA ASN A 66 17.26 24.00 -5.23
C ASN A 66 16.68 24.28 -3.84
N GLU A 67 15.83 23.38 -3.34
CA GLU A 67 15.19 23.57 -2.02
C GLU A 67 16.21 23.61 -0.87
N TRP A 68 17.38 22.97 -1.02
CA TRP A 68 18.44 23.01 0.00
C TRP A 68 19.31 24.27 -0.02
N ASP A 69 19.31 25.02 -1.11
CA ASP A 69 20.13 26.23 -1.20
C ASP A 69 19.57 27.34 -0.29
N TYR A 70 18.25 27.35 -0.03
CA TYR A 70 17.61 28.33 0.87
C TYR A 70 18.00 28.21 2.34
N PHE A 71 18.47 27.03 2.79
CA PHE A 71 18.93 26.83 4.19
C PHE A 71 20.44 26.61 4.31
N SER A 72 21.16 26.67 3.19
CA SER A 72 22.59 26.37 3.15
C SER A 72 23.41 27.59 3.60
N LYS A 73 24.22 27.42 4.65
CA LYS A 73 25.21 28.43 5.09
C LYS A 73 26.39 28.59 4.10
N LYS A 74 26.47 27.75 3.06
CA LYS A 74 27.59 27.73 2.11
C LYS A 74 27.31 28.55 0.85
N VAL A 75 26.06 28.98 0.66
CA VAL A 75 25.63 29.73 -0.52
C VAL A 75 24.92 31.01 -0.09
N VAL A 76 24.97 32.01 -0.95
CA VAL A 76 24.28 33.29 -0.84
C VAL A 76 23.39 33.37 -2.07
N LEU A 77 22.09 33.22 -1.87
CA LEU A 77 21.12 33.32 -2.95
C LEU A 77 20.91 34.80 -3.32
N PRO A 78 20.72 35.11 -4.61
CA PRO A 78 20.47 36.48 -5.04
C PRO A 78 19.05 36.95 -4.66
N THR A 79 18.14 36.01 -4.40
CA THR A 79 16.79 36.26 -3.88
C THR A 79 16.29 35.01 -3.17
N PHE A 80 15.38 35.19 -2.20
CA PHE A 80 14.69 34.09 -1.53
C PHE A 80 13.30 33.81 -2.14
N ALA A 81 12.92 34.52 -3.21
CA ALA A 81 11.63 34.37 -3.87
C ALA A 81 11.41 32.94 -4.39
N ARG A 82 10.29 32.32 -4.00
CA ARG A 82 9.88 30.98 -4.38
C ARG A 82 8.64 31.03 -5.27
N GLY A 83 8.87 30.91 -6.58
CA GLY A 83 7.86 31.12 -7.61
C GLY A 83 8.08 32.47 -8.27
N LEU A 84 9.21 32.62 -8.96
CA LEU A 84 9.64 33.86 -9.59
C LEU A 84 9.60 33.70 -11.11
N PHE A 85 8.93 34.63 -11.78
CA PHE A 85 8.86 34.67 -13.24
C PHE A 85 9.17 36.06 -13.76
N THR A 86 9.97 36.12 -14.81
CA THR A 86 10.41 37.37 -15.42
C THR A 86 10.06 37.41 -16.90
N HIS A 87 9.85 38.61 -17.42
CA HIS A 87 9.68 38.86 -18.84
C HIS A 87 10.67 39.96 -19.23
N LYS A 88 11.65 39.61 -20.06
CA LYS A 88 12.80 40.48 -20.32
C LYS A 88 13.45 40.85 -18.97
N ASP A 89 13.52 42.14 -18.69
CA ASP A 89 14.17 42.78 -17.55
C ASP A 89 13.23 43.04 -16.36
N GLU A 90 11.96 42.62 -16.45
CA GLU A 90 10.96 42.88 -15.41
C GLU A 90 10.54 41.60 -14.68
N ILE A 91 10.33 41.71 -13.37
CA ILE A 91 9.63 40.68 -12.60
C ILE A 91 8.14 40.81 -12.91
N VAL A 92 7.53 39.74 -13.42
CA VAL A 92 6.10 39.71 -13.74
C VAL A 92 5.34 38.93 -12.69
N VAL A 93 5.96 37.92 -12.08
CA VAL A 93 5.34 37.11 -11.02
C VAL A 93 6.34 36.94 -9.88
N ARG A 94 5.91 37.25 -8.65
CA ARG A 94 6.72 37.16 -7.44
C ARG A 94 5.99 36.43 -6.32
N GLY A 95 6.31 35.14 -6.16
CA GLY A 95 5.89 34.29 -5.04
C GLY A 95 6.38 34.83 -3.68
N TYR A 96 5.99 34.25 -2.55
CA TYR A 96 6.62 34.60 -1.25
C TYR A 96 8.11 34.26 -1.25
N ASP A 97 8.83 34.84 -0.30
CA ASP A 97 10.12 34.25 0.06
C ASP A 97 9.92 32.84 0.61
N LYS A 98 10.92 31.97 0.44
CA LYS A 98 10.93 30.66 1.08
C LYS A 98 10.90 30.86 2.61
N PHE A 99 9.78 30.50 3.22
CA PHE A 99 9.62 30.46 4.67
C PHE A 99 9.67 29.03 5.23
N PHE A 100 10.01 28.95 6.51
CA PHE A 100 10.39 27.71 7.19
C PHE A 100 9.46 27.45 8.39
N ASN A 101 9.44 26.19 8.84
CA ASN A 101 8.71 25.80 10.05
C ASN A 101 9.38 26.44 11.26
N LEU A 102 8.62 26.66 12.32
CA LEU A 102 9.19 26.94 13.64
C LEU A 102 10.30 25.91 13.94
N GLY A 103 11.49 26.41 14.28
CA GLY A 103 12.69 25.64 14.60
C GLY A 103 13.45 25.02 13.42
N GLU A 104 13.01 25.21 12.16
CA GLU A 104 13.67 24.60 10.98
C GLU A 104 14.95 25.36 10.59
N THR A 105 15.02 26.66 10.85
CA THR A 105 16.23 27.49 10.65
C THR A 105 16.54 28.32 11.91
N PRO A 106 17.78 28.84 12.07
CA PRO A 106 18.09 29.73 13.18
C PRO A 106 17.16 30.96 13.27
N SER A 107 16.79 31.55 12.13
CA SER A 107 15.89 32.72 12.07
C SER A 107 14.42 32.39 12.37
N THR A 108 14.08 31.12 12.53
CA THR A 108 12.74 30.65 12.91
C THR A 108 12.78 29.88 14.23
N SER A 109 13.87 29.99 15.01
CA SER A 109 13.87 29.49 16.39
C SER A 109 12.92 30.33 17.24
N LYS A 110 12.41 29.76 18.34
CA LYS A 110 11.53 30.52 19.24
C LYS A 110 12.25 31.78 19.73
N GLU A 111 13.49 31.65 20.15
CA GLU A 111 14.34 32.73 20.65
C GLU A 111 14.51 33.86 19.61
N ALA A 112 14.80 33.51 18.35
CA ALA A 112 14.92 34.48 17.28
C ALA A 112 13.60 35.21 17.04
N LEU A 113 12.47 34.49 17.03
CA LEU A 113 11.15 35.10 16.84
C LEU A 113 10.79 36.04 18.00
N TYR A 114 11.15 35.70 19.24
CA TYR A 114 10.95 36.57 20.41
C TYR A 114 11.74 37.88 20.34
N HIS A 115 12.97 37.85 19.82
CA HIS A 115 13.88 38.99 19.91
C HIS A 115 14.02 39.80 18.61
N GLU A 116 13.76 39.19 17.45
CA GLU A 116 14.07 39.76 16.14
C GLU A 116 12.82 40.13 15.35
N THR A 117 11.62 39.85 15.87
CA THR A 117 10.36 40.12 15.16
C THR A 117 9.41 41.02 15.95
N ASN A 118 8.59 41.75 15.21
CA ASN A 118 7.61 42.69 15.73
C ASN A 118 6.25 42.44 15.09
N GLY A 119 5.22 42.68 15.89
CA GLY A 119 3.84 42.62 15.44
C GLY A 119 3.46 43.76 14.49
N PRO A 120 2.19 43.77 14.03
CA PRO A 120 1.20 42.74 14.33
C PRO A 120 1.54 41.39 13.68
N TYR A 121 1.16 40.31 14.36
CA TYR A 121 1.29 38.94 13.87
C TYR A 121 -0.04 38.54 13.23
N GLU A 122 -0.06 38.40 11.91
CA GLU A 122 -1.24 37.94 11.18
C GLU A 122 -1.15 36.42 10.96
N VAL A 123 -2.07 35.69 11.58
CA VAL A 123 -2.07 34.22 11.62
C VAL A 123 -3.19 33.70 10.74
N THR A 124 -2.87 32.82 9.79
CA THR A 124 -3.83 32.24 8.84
C THR A 124 -3.74 30.75 8.79
N VAL A 125 -4.89 30.09 8.65
CA VAL A 125 -4.92 28.65 8.38
C VAL A 125 -4.11 28.37 7.13
N LYS A 126 -3.22 27.39 7.22
CA LYS A 126 -2.45 26.92 6.09
C LYS A 126 -3.32 26.00 5.24
N THR A 127 -4.05 26.58 4.29
CA THR A 127 -4.86 25.86 3.31
C THR A 127 -4.03 24.78 2.58
N ASN A 128 -4.66 23.65 2.28
CA ASN A 128 -4.00 22.44 1.78
C ASN A 128 -4.39 22.17 0.31
N GLY A 129 -3.73 22.85 -0.62
CA GLY A 129 -3.97 22.66 -2.05
C GLY A 129 -2.71 22.86 -2.88
N CYS A 130 -2.86 23.54 -4.01
CA CYS A 130 -1.75 23.91 -4.88
C CYS A 130 -1.67 25.43 -5.03
N ILE A 131 -0.48 25.99 -4.77
CA ILE A 131 -0.24 27.42 -4.96
C ILE A 131 -0.46 27.86 -6.42
N VAL A 132 -1.14 28.98 -6.56
CA VAL A 132 -1.40 29.70 -7.80
C VAL A 132 -0.90 31.13 -7.64
N LEU A 133 -0.18 31.60 -8.64
CA LEU A 133 0.37 32.95 -8.73
C LEU A 133 -0.27 33.63 -9.94
N ILE A 134 -0.89 34.78 -9.71
CA ILE A 134 -1.71 35.48 -10.70
C ILE A 134 -1.15 36.88 -10.88
N SER A 135 -0.89 37.27 -12.11
CA SER A 135 -0.41 38.61 -12.48
C SER A 135 -1.01 39.02 -13.81
N GLY A 136 -0.65 40.19 -14.32
CA GLY A 136 -1.11 40.68 -15.60
C GLY A 136 -0.09 41.53 -16.34
N PHE A 137 -0.31 41.69 -17.64
CA PHE A 137 0.43 42.63 -18.50
C PHE A 137 -0.40 43.87 -18.81
N ALA A 138 0.28 44.91 -19.32
CA ALA A 138 -0.31 46.19 -19.72
C ALA A 138 -1.41 46.05 -20.78
N ASP A 139 -1.34 45.04 -21.64
CA ASP A 139 -2.34 44.77 -22.68
C ASP A 139 -3.60 44.06 -22.14
N GLY A 140 -3.60 43.70 -20.86
CA GLY A 140 -4.67 42.96 -20.21
C GLY A 140 -4.52 41.44 -20.30
N THR A 141 -3.36 40.92 -20.73
CA THR A 141 -3.08 39.48 -20.69
C THR A 141 -2.96 39.02 -19.25
N LEU A 142 -3.82 38.09 -18.85
CA LEU A 142 -3.74 37.43 -17.54
C LEU A 142 -2.64 36.36 -17.54
N VAL A 143 -1.82 36.36 -16.49
CA VAL A 143 -0.77 35.36 -16.26
C VAL A 143 -1.17 34.53 -15.05
N VAL A 144 -1.41 33.23 -15.26
CA VAL A 144 -1.68 32.28 -14.17
C VAL A 144 -0.58 31.22 -14.15
N CYS A 145 0.16 31.18 -13.05
CA CYS A 145 1.27 30.26 -12.85
C CYS A 145 0.94 29.31 -11.70
N SER A 146 1.33 28.05 -11.86
CA SER A 146 1.66 27.21 -10.71
C SER A 146 2.98 27.66 -10.11
N LYS A 147 3.50 26.94 -9.12
CA LYS A 147 4.78 27.27 -8.47
C LYS A 147 5.96 27.52 -9.43
N HIS A 148 6.08 26.77 -10.53
CA HIS A 148 7.25 26.83 -11.43
C HIS A 148 6.92 26.72 -12.92
N SER A 149 5.63 26.75 -13.30
CA SER A 149 5.23 26.68 -14.70
C SER A 149 3.91 27.39 -14.94
N THR A 150 3.71 27.80 -16.19
CA THR A 150 2.46 28.31 -16.76
C THR A 150 2.26 27.69 -18.14
N GLY A 151 1.12 27.94 -18.77
CA GLY A 151 0.90 27.56 -20.17
C GLY A 151 0.43 26.13 -20.37
N LEU A 152 0.11 25.81 -21.63
CA LEU A 152 -0.18 24.44 -22.07
C LEU A 152 1.09 23.58 -22.05
N ARG A 153 0.95 22.37 -21.54
CA ARG A 153 2.03 21.40 -21.42
C ARG A 153 1.53 20.01 -21.77
N ASN A 154 2.24 19.34 -22.68
CA ASN A 154 1.90 18.01 -23.17
C ASN A 154 2.58 16.89 -22.35
N ASP A 155 3.48 17.25 -21.43
CA ASP A 155 4.34 16.32 -20.69
C ASP A 155 3.84 16.02 -19.26
N ILE A 156 2.64 16.49 -18.91
CA ILE A 156 2.06 16.35 -17.58
C ILE A 156 0.63 15.81 -17.66
N SER A 157 0.26 14.97 -16.69
CA SER A 157 -1.12 14.45 -16.57
C SER A 157 -2.09 15.51 -16.05
N LYS A 158 -1.62 16.41 -15.17
CA LYS A 158 -2.41 17.50 -14.59
C LYS A 158 -1.70 18.84 -14.73
N ASN A 159 -2.39 19.81 -15.31
CA ASN A 159 -1.89 21.17 -15.50
C ASN A 159 -2.53 22.13 -14.50
N HIS A 160 -1.88 22.29 -13.34
CA HIS A 160 -2.33 23.10 -12.22
C HIS A 160 -2.63 24.56 -12.59
N SER A 161 -1.76 25.20 -13.39
CA SER A 161 -1.98 26.58 -13.86
C SER A 161 -3.23 26.71 -14.72
N MET A 162 -3.48 25.74 -15.61
CA MET A 162 -4.64 25.78 -16.50
C MET A 162 -5.94 25.53 -15.73
N SER A 163 -5.97 24.55 -14.82
CA SER A 163 -7.15 24.28 -14.00
C SER A 163 -7.51 25.47 -13.12
N ALA A 164 -6.51 26.09 -12.49
CA ALA A 164 -6.72 27.30 -11.71
C ALA A 164 -7.21 28.46 -12.59
N GLN A 165 -6.60 28.68 -13.77
CA GLN A 165 -7.02 29.73 -14.70
C GLN A 165 -8.48 29.55 -15.12
N PHE A 166 -8.88 28.33 -15.48
CA PHE A 166 -10.27 28.03 -15.83
C PHE A 166 -11.22 28.35 -14.67
N ALA A 167 -10.90 27.91 -13.45
CA ALA A 167 -11.71 28.21 -12.27
C ALA A 167 -11.82 29.71 -11.97
N ILE A 168 -10.73 30.46 -12.14
CA ILE A 168 -10.70 31.92 -11.98
C ILE A 168 -11.58 32.60 -13.02
N GLU A 169 -11.43 32.25 -14.30
CA GLU A 169 -12.21 32.83 -15.39
C GLU A 169 -13.72 32.54 -15.24
N GLU A 170 -14.09 31.33 -14.83
CA GLU A 170 -15.48 30.99 -14.54
C GLU A 170 -16.04 31.80 -13.36
N ASN A 171 -15.26 32.02 -12.30
CA ASN A 171 -15.70 32.85 -11.17
C ASN A 171 -15.82 34.33 -11.54
N LEU A 172 -14.88 34.88 -12.32
CA LEU A 172 -14.96 36.25 -12.82
C LEU A 172 -16.23 36.47 -13.65
N LYS A 173 -16.55 35.54 -14.56
CA LYS A 173 -17.79 35.60 -15.36
C LYS A 173 -19.05 35.66 -14.50
N LYS A 174 -19.12 34.87 -13.41
CA LYS A 174 -20.28 34.85 -12.49
C LYS A 174 -20.54 36.21 -11.82
N ILE A 175 -19.49 37.00 -11.60
CA ILE A 175 -19.57 38.33 -10.98
C ILE A 175 -19.49 39.47 -12.00
N GLY A 176 -19.59 39.17 -13.31
CA GLY A 176 -19.61 40.17 -14.38
C GLY A 176 -18.25 40.83 -14.66
N LEU A 177 -17.14 40.20 -14.27
CA LEU A 177 -15.78 40.65 -14.58
C LEU A 177 -15.11 39.74 -15.62
N THR A 178 -14.04 40.24 -16.22
CA THR A 178 -13.24 39.51 -17.21
C THR A 178 -11.82 39.25 -16.72
N ALA A 179 -11.13 38.30 -17.35
CA ALA A 179 -9.70 38.05 -17.11
C ALA A 179 -8.85 39.31 -17.32
N LYS A 180 -9.25 40.17 -18.27
CA LYS A 180 -8.60 41.45 -18.57
C LYS A 180 -8.73 42.43 -17.40
N ASP A 181 -9.89 42.52 -16.76
CA ASP A 181 -10.09 43.41 -15.62
C ASP A 181 -9.18 43.04 -14.44
N LEU A 182 -9.05 41.73 -14.18
CA LEU A 182 -8.13 41.21 -13.17
C LEU A 182 -6.66 41.49 -13.53
N ALA A 183 -6.27 41.21 -14.77
CA ALA A 183 -4.91 41.42 -15.25
C ALA A 183 -4.48 42.89 -15.15
N LEU A 184 -5.33 43.82 -15.59
CA LEU A 184 -5.04 45.26 -15.51
C LEU A 184 -4.93 45.75 -14.07
N ALA A 185 -5.82 45.29 -13.17
CA ALA A 185 -5.74 45.67 -11.76
C ALA A 185 -4.44 45.21 -11.07
N LEU A 186 -3.96 44.01 -11.41
CA LEU A 186 -2.69 43.47 -10.90
C LEU A 186 -1.49 44.21 -11.49
N TYR A 187 -1.51 44.45 -12.80
CA TYR A 187 -0.46 45.17 -13.52
C TYR A 187 -0.30 46.61 -13.00
N GLU A 188 -1.40 47.36 -12.89
CA GLU A 188 -1.39 48.76 -12.46
C GLU A 188 -0.87 48.97 -11.04
N ALA A 189 -1.00 47.96 -10.18
CA ALA A 189 -0.48 47.97 -8.82
C ALA A 189 0.93 47.36 -8.71
N ASN A 190 1.45 46.79 -9.80
CA ASN A 190 2.68 46.02 -9.85
C ASN A 190 2.72 44.89 -8.79
N VAL A 191 1.65 44.10 -8.72
CA VAL A 191 1.52 43.01 -7.74
C VAL A 191 1.21 41.66 -8.39
N THR A 192 1.62 40.60 -7.70
CA THR A 192 1.16 39.23 -7.90
C THR A 192 0.14 38.88 -6.83
N ALA A 193 -1.03 38.39 -7.23
CA ALA A 193 -1.97 37.71 -6.34
C ALA A 193 -1.54 36.26 -6.11
N LEU A 194 -1.53 35.84 -4.85
CA LEU A 194 -1.16 34.49 -4.41
C LEU A 194 -2.37 33.83 -3.77
N GLY A 195 -2.76 32.69 -4.30
CA GLY A 195 -3.83 31.89 -3.74
C GLY A 195 -3.49 30.40 -3.73
N GLU A 196 -4.27 29.65 -2.96
CA GLU A 196 -4.21 28.20 -2.91
C GLU A 196 -5.43 27.66 -3.66
N PHE A 197 -5.22 26.92 -4.74
CA PHE A 197 -6.30 26.26 -5.45
C PHE A 197 -6.62 24.93 -4.78
N CYS A 198 -7.85 24.80 -4.31
CA CYS A 198 -8.34 23.66 -3.55
C CYS A 198 -9.63 23.17 -4.20
N ASP A 199 -9.58 21.99 -4.82
CA ASP A 199 -10.72 21.41 -5.52
C ASP A 199 -10.50 19.89 -5.67
N ASP A 200 -11.22 19.10 -4.87
CA ASP A 200 -11.13 17.65 -4.89
C ASP A 200 -11.56 17.06 -6.24
N SER A 201 -12.40 17.77 -7.01
CA SER A 201 -12.79 17.37 -8.37
C SER A 201 -11.64 17.49 -9.37
N PHE A 202 -10.61 18.30 -9.07
CA PHE A 202 -9.35 18.36 -9.80
C PHE A 202 -8.27 17.46 -9.18
N GLU A 203 -7.95 17.64 -7.90
CA GLU A 203 -6.94 16.85 -7.18
C GLU A 203 -7.17 16.89 -5.66
N GLU A 204 -7.34 15.71 -5.05
CA GLU A 204 -7.42 15.62 -3.59
C GLU A 204 -6.04 15.71 -2.97
N HIS A 205 -5.93 16.52 -1.92
CA HIS A 205 -4.74 16.56 -1.07
C HIS A 205 -4.94 15.71 0.19
N LEU A 206 -5.03 16.32 1.37
CA LEU A 206 -5.30 15.64 2.64
C LEU A 206 -6.50 16.23 3.37
N ILE A 207 -6.83 17.51 3.13
CA ILE A 207 -8.05 18.15 3.63
C ILE A 207 -9.07 18.21 2.48
N GLU A 208 -10.35 18.05 2.82
CA GLU A 208 -11.44 17.97 1.84
C GLU A 208 -11.86 19.36 1.35
N TYR A 209 -12.03 19.52 0.04
CA TYR A 209 -12.56 20.74 -0.60
C TYR A 209 -13.54 20.36 -1.71
N LYS A 210 -14.84 20.33 -1.38
CA LYS A 210 -15.95 19.91 -2.27
C LYS A 210 -17.03 20.98 -2.36
N GLY A 211 -17.71 21.05 -3.50
CA GLY A 211 -18.84 21.96 -3.70
C GLY A 211 -18.45 23.40 -3.41
N ASP A 212 -19.12 24.02 -2.44
CA ASP A 212 -18.88 25.41 -2.07
C ASP A 212 -17.52 25.65 -1.39
N SER A 213 -16.81 24.64 -0.88
CA SER A 213 -15.44 24.84 -0.38
C SER A 213 -14.37 24.72 -1.47
N ALA A 214 -14.74 24.35 -2.70
CA ALA A 214 -13.81 24.34 -3.82
C ALA A 214 -13.57 25.77 -4.38
N GLY A 215 -12.33 26.09 -4.73
CA GLY A 215 -11.97 27.35 -5.34
C GLY A 215 -10.53 27.80 -5.06
N VAL A 216 -10.25 29.06 -5.39
CA VAL A 216 -8.95 29.70 -5.12
C VAL A 216 -9.07 30.56 -3.86
N TYR A 217 -8.38 30.15 -2.79
CA TYR A 217 -8.28 30.87 -1.53
C TYR A 217 -7.14 31.89 -1.61
N ILE A 218 -7.49 33.18 -1.72
CA ILE A 218 -6.47 34.22 -1.84
C ILE A 218 -5.83 34.49 -0.49
N HIS A 219 -4.53 34.27 -0.42
CA HIS A 219 -3.79 34.47 0.82
C HIS A 219 -2.71 35.56 0.69
N GLY A 220 -2.44 36.15 -0.47
CA GLY A 220 -1.63 37.38 -0.46
C GLY A 220 -1.51 38.13 -1.76
N LEU A 221 -0.87 39.28 -1.66
CA LEU A 221 -0.56 40.19 -2.75
C LEU A 221 0.87 40.67 -2.54
N ASN A 222 1.79 40.24 -3.39
CA ASN A 222 3.20 40.62 -3.30
C ASN A 222 3.54 41.61 -4.39
N TYR A 223 4.35 42.62 -4.09
CA TYR A 223 4.89 43.48 -5.14
C TYR A 223 5.85 42.72 -6.06
N ASN A 224 5.82 43.01 -7.35
CA ASN A 224 6.71 42.44 -8.35
C ASN A 224 8.05 43.19 -8.36
N ILE A 225 8.75 43.11 -7.23
CA ILE A 225 10.07 43.74 -7.01
C ILE A 225 11.04 42.70 -6.41
N PRO A 226 12.36 42.96 -6.43
CA PRO A 226 13.36 42.04 -5.89
C PRO A 226 13.16 41.75 -4.40
N GLN A 227 12.90 42.78 -3.60
CA GLN A 227 12.65 42.67 -2.17
C GLN A 227 11.32 41.97 -1.89
N PHE A 228 11.23 41.33 -0.73
CA PHE A 228 9.95 40.79 -0.28
C PHE A 228 9.13 41.89 0.38
N LYS A 229 8.00 42.21 -0.24
CA LYS A 229 7.02 43.14 0.28
C LYS A 229 5.62 42.62 -0.04
N THR A 230 4.81 42.33 0.99
CA THR A 230 3.47 41.78 0.87
C THR A 230 2.43 42.72 1.50
N LEU A 231 1.22 42.74 0.96
CA LEU A 231 0.13 43.57 1.50
C LEU A 231 -0.56 42.89 2.68
N PRO A 232 -1.08 43.68 3.66
CA PRO A 232 -1.79 43.15 4.82
C PRO A 232 -3.08 42.44 4.42
N PHE A 233 -3.52 41.48 5.25
CA PHE A 233 -4.68 40.63 4.92
C PHE A 233 -5.98 41.40 4.72
N SER A 234 -6.14 42.58 5.32
CA SER A 234 -7.30 43.45 5.04
C SER A 234 -7.44 43.75 3.55
N ILE A 235 -6.34 44.17 2.90
CA ILE A 235 -6.30 44.48 1.46
C ILE A 235 -6.40 43.21 0.61
N VAL A 236 -5.81 42.10 1.08
CA VAL A 236 -5.89 40.80 0.39
C VAL A 236 -7.33 40.29 0.33
N ASN A 237 -8.07 40.35 1.45
CA ASN A 237 -9.46 39.91 1.52
C ASN A 237 -10.39 40.85 0.74
N GLU A 238 -10.15 42.17 0.82
CA GLU A 238 -10.78 43.18 -0.02
C GLU A 238 -10.63 42.89 -1.52
N PHE A 239 -9.40 42.57 -1.96
CA PHE A 239 -9.13 42.14 -3.33
C PHE A 239 -9.85 40.83 -3.67
N GLY A 240 -9.85 39.88 -2.73
CA GLY A 240 -10.54 38.60 -2.86
C GLY A 240 -12.03 38.74 -3.13
N GLU A 241 -12.72 39.57 -2.34
CA GLU A 241 -14.13 39.90 -2.54
C GLU A 241 -14.39 40.48 -3.93
N LYS A 242 -13.58 41.47 -4.33
CA LYS A 242 -13.77 42.18 -5.59
C LYS A 242 -13.69 41.25 -6.81
N PHE A 243 -12.80 40.27 -6.78
CA PHE A 243 -12.52 39.38 -7.92
C PHE A 243 -13.06 37.95 -7.74
N GLY A 244 -13.89 37.71 -6.72
CA GLY A 244 -14.58 36.44 -6.53
C GLY A 244 -13.68 35.29 -6.05
N PHE A 245 -12.59 35.61 -5.35
CA PHE A 245 -11.76 34.62 -4.67
C PHE A 245 -12.34 34.26 -3.30
N LYS A 246 -12.01 33.05 -2.81
CA LYS A 246 -12.31 32.66 -1.43
C LYS A 246 -11.41 33.46 -0.48
N LYS A 247 -12.00 34.06 0.55
CA LYS A 247 -11.25 34.80 1.57
C LYS A 247 -10.38 33.86 2.39
N THR A 248 -9.27 34.38 2.91
CA THR A 248 -8.51 33.72 3.96
C THR A 248 -8.84 34.40 5.28
N GLU A 249 -9.49 33.66 6.18
CA GLU A 249 -9.68 34.10 7.55
C GLU A 249 -8.32 34.24 8.24
N TYR A 250 -8.18 35.32 9.01
CA TYR A 250 -6.95 35.62 9.72
C TYR A 250 -7.24 36.15 11.12
N LEU A 251 -6.36 35.80 12.05
CA LEU A 251 -6.29 36.36 13.39
C LEU A 251 -5.14 37.35 13.45
N LYS A 252 -5.25 38.34 14.34
CA LYS A 252 -4.23 39.36 14.54
C LYS A 252 -3.86 39.43 16.01
N PHE A 253 -2.59 39.22 16.30
CA PHE A 253 -2.03 39.34 17.65
C PHE A 253 -1.01 40.47 17.69
N ASN A 254 -0.86 41.12 18.83
CA ASN A 254 0.09 42.23 18.96
C ASN A 254 1.49 41.73 19.29
N THR A 255 1.57 40.63 20.04
CA THR A 255 2.82 40.06 20.53
C THR A 255 3.03 38.63 20.05
N VAL A 256 4.29 38.20 20.07
CA VAL A 256 4.69 36.85 19.70
C VAL A 256 4.30 35.84 20.78
N GLU A 257 4.23 36.28 22.05
CA GLU A 257 3.72 35.52 23.19
C GLU A 257 2.27 35.07 22.94
N GLU A 258 1.38 36.03 22.67
CA GLU A 258 -0.04 35.76 22.36
C GLU A 258 -0.18 34.82 21.15
N THR A 259 0.68 35.03 20.14
CA THR A 259 0.70 34.21 18.94
C THR A 259 1.09 32.76 19.26
N PHE A 260 2.12 32.54 20.08
CA PHE A 260 2.54 31.18 20.43
C PHE A 260 1.56 30.48 21.36
N GLU A 261 0.96 31.19 22.32
CA GLU A 261 -0.11 30.62 23.16
C GLU A 261 -1.26 30.07 22.30
N PHE A 262 -1.70 30.84 21.31
CA PHE A 262 -2.71 30.40 20.35
C PHE A 262 -2.27 29.18 19.53
N LEU A 263 -1.07 29.21 18.95
CA LEU A 263 -0.55 28.13 18.10
C LEU A 263 -0.37 26.83 18.87
N GLU A 264 0.15 26.90 20.09
CA GLU A 264 0.35 25.75 20.97
C GLU A 264 -0.98 25.14 21.40
N GLU A 265 -1.97 25.96 21.75
CA GLU A 265 -3.31 25.46 22.10
C GLU A 265 -3.97 24.74 20.92
N ALA A 266 -3.95 25.35 19.73
CA ALA A 266 -4.52 24.73 18.54
C ALA A 266 -3.79 23.43 18.14
N SER A 267 -2.47 23.34 18.42
CA SER A 267 -1.68 22.14 18.13
C SER A 267 -2.05 20.92 18.96
N LYS A 268 -2.66 21.09 20.15
CA LYS A 268 -3.06 19.97 21.02
C LYS A 268 -4.10 19.07 20.39
N THR A 269 -4.98 19.65 19.57
CA THR A 269 -6.06 18.90 18.90
C THR A 269 -5.79 18.69 17.42
N GLY A 270 -4.89 19.47 16.81
CA GLY A 270 -4.68 19.49 15.37
C GLY A 270 -5.85 20.10 14.59
N THR A 271 -6.74 20.82 15.29
CA THR A 271 -7.97 21.38 14.72
C THR A 271 -8.10 22.88 14.98
N TYR A 272 -8.84 23.56 14.11
CA TYR A 272 -9.27 24.94 14.29
C TYR A 272 -10.71 25.08 13.81
N GLN A 273 -11.57 25.72 14.60
CA GLN A 273 -13.02 25.81 14.33
C GLN A 273 -13.69 24.44 14.07
N ASN A 274 -13.23 23.39 14.76
CA ASN A 274 -13.66 21.99 14.58
C ASN A 274 -13.28 21.34 13.24
N GLU A 275 -12.40 21.97 12.46
CA GLU A 275 -11.85 21.39 11.23
C GLU A 275 -10.38 20.99 11.42
N GLU A 276 -9.99 19.84 10.86
CA GLU A 276 -8.60 19.41 10.83
C GLU A 276 -7.81 20.29 9.85
N ILE A 277 -6.66 20.81 10.29
CA ILE A 277 -5.83 21.70 9.47
C ILE A 277 -4.37 21.23 9.46
N GLU A 278 -3.62 21.60 8.42
CA GLU A 278 -2.17 21.33 8.36
C GLU A 278 -1.38 22.16 9.39
N GLY A 279 -1.96 23.27 9.85
CA GLY A 279 -1.37 24.23 10.77
C GLY A 279 -1.58 25.65 10.29
N PHE A 280 -0.70 26.56 10.68
CA PHE A 280 -0.82 27.99 10.40
C PHE A 280 0.39 28.56 9.65
N VAL A 281 0.15 29.66 8.93
CA VAL A 281 1.19 30.58 8.44
C VAL A 281 1.04 31.88 9.21
N VAL A 282 2.16 32.34 9.78
CA VAL A 282 2.24 33.60 10.52
C VAL A 282 3.03 34.61 9.69
N ARG A 283 2.49 35.82 9.56
CA ARG A 283 3.18 36.99 9.01
C ARG A 283 3.49 37.96 10.13
N CYS A 284 4.72 38.46 10.12
CA CYS A 284 5.17 39.50 11.00
C CYS A 284 6.27 40.31 10.31
N HIS A 285 6.84 41.25 11.03
CA HIS A 285 7.94 42.07 10.54
C HIS A 285 9.20 41.74 11.33
N LYS A 286 10.37 41.85 10.70
CA LYS A 286 11.64 41.86 11.41
C LYS A 286 11.86 43.19 12.12
N GLY A 287 12.88 43.28 12.96
CA GLY A 287 13.31 44.52 13.62
C GLY A 287 13.57 45.70 12.66
N ASN A 288 13.96 45.42 11.41
CA ASN A 288 14.19 46.43 10.38
C ASN A 288 12.95 46.79 9.53
N GLY A 289 11.79 46.20 9.83
CA GLY A 289 10.53 46.42 9.11
C GLY A 289 10.29 45.50 7.90
N ASP A 290 11.25 44.63 7.55
CA ASP A 290 11.07 43.68 6.44
C ASP A 290 10.02 42.62 6.79
N ASP A 291 9.22 42.22 5.79
CA ASP A 291 8.26 41.14 5.94
C ASP A 291 8.94 39.80 6.24
N LEU A 292 8.36 39.06 7.18
CA LEU A 292 8.78 37.71 7.54
C LEU A 292 7.56 36.80 7.64
N LEU A 293 7.70 35.62 7.03
CA LEU A 293 6.76 34.52 7.21
C LEU A 293 7.45 33.36 7.92
N PHE A 294 6.70 32.68 8.79
CA PHE A 294 7.03 31.33 9.25
C PHE A 294 5.76 30.48 9.29
N LYS A 295 5.93 29.16 9.28
CA LYS A 295 4.82 28.21 9.38
C LYS A 295 4.89 27.47 10.72
N TYR A 296 3.73 27.20 11.30
CA TYR A 296 3.58 26.35 12.47
C TYR A 296 2.71 25.18 12.04
N LYS A 297 3.35 24.06 11.68
CA LYS A 297 2.64 22.86 11.24
C LYS A 297 2.25 22.00 12.43
N PHE A 298 1.07 21.41 12.32
CA PHE A 298 0.68 20.33 13.20
C PHE A 298 1.26 19.02 12.68
N ASP A 299 1.84 18.24 13.57
CA ASP A 299 2.29 16.90 13.23
C ASP A 299 1.05 16.01 13.02
N GLU A 300 0.13 15.97 14.00
CA GLU A 300 -0.96 15.00 14.03
C GLU A 300 -2.35 15.66 14.04
N PRO A 301 -3.36 15.06 13.41
CA PRO A 301 -3.33 13.78 12.67
C PRO A 301 -2.90 13.91 11.19
N TYR A 302 -2.41 15.07 10.77
CA TYR A 302 -2.04 15.33 9.37
C TYR A 302 -0.97 14.35 8.83
N MET A 303 0.07 14.06 9.62
CA MET A 303 1.13 13.13 9.25
C MET A 303 0.62 11.69 9.14
N LEU A 304 -0.26 11.25 10.04
CA LEU A 304 -0.98 9.97 9.89
C LEU A 304 -1.69 9.88 8.52
N TYR A 305 -2.39 10.93 8.11
CA TYR A 305 -3.14 10.92 6.84
C TYR A 305 -2.23 10.90 5.62
N ARG A 306 -1.11 11.62 5.69
CA ARG A 306 -0.06 11.53 4.69
C ARG A 306 0.46 10.09 4.60
N ASP A 307 0.74 9.47 5.74
CA ASP A 307 1.27 8.11 5.80
C ASP A 307 0.28 7.09 5.24
N PHE A 308 -1.03 7.24 5.49
CA PHE A 308 -2.09 6.45 4.85
C PHE A 308 -2.06 6.56 3.33
N ARG A 309 -1.98 7.80 2.80
CA ARG A 309 -1.92 8.05 1.35
C ARG A 309 -0.69 7.40 0.73
N GLU A 310 0.50 7.70 1.26
CA GLU A 310 1.76 7.23 0.69
C GLU A 310 1.93 5.71 0.81
N THR A 311 1.47 5.11 1.91
CA THR A 311 1.47 3.65 2.11
C THR A 311 0.56 2.96 1.09
N THR A 312 -0.63 3.51 0.85
CA THR A 312 -1.57 2.98 -0.14
C THR A 312 -1.05 3.12 -1.57
N LYS A 313 -0.46 4.27 -1.92
CA LYS A 313 0.17 4.45 -3.24
C LYS A 313 1.30 3.44 -3.48
N LYS A 314 2.15 3.19 -2.48
CA LYS A 314 3.19 2.16 -2.56
C LYS A 314 2.60 0.77 -2.73
N TYR A 315 1.57 0.43 -1.96
CA TYR A 315 0.85 -0.84 -2.10
C TYR A 315 0.32 -1.03 -3.53
N LEU A 316 -0.35 -0.01 -4.08
CA LEU A 316 -0.90 -0.07 -5.43
C LEU A 316 0.17 -0.18 -6.52
N ALA A 317 1.33 0.46 -6.33
CA ALA A 317 2.43 0.45 -7.29
C ALA A 317 3.24 -0.85 -7.28
N SER A 318 3.47 -1.45 -6.10
CA SER A 318 4.45 -2.55 -5.94
C SER A 318 3.92 -3.80 -5.23
N GLY A 319 2.65 -3.83 -4.84
CA GLY A 319 2.08 -4.89 -4.03
C GLY A 319 2.54 -4.82 -2.57
N VAL A 320 1.91 -5.63 -1.72
CA VAL A 320 2.09 -5.56 -0.26
C VAL A 320 3.51 -5.91 0.22
N ASP A 321 4.16 -6.87 -0.42
CA ASP A 321 5.47 -7.39 0.02
C ASP A 321 6.60 -6.35 -0.04
N GLN A 322 6.39 -5.27 -0.79
CA GLN A 322 7.36 -4.17 -0.98
C GLN A 322 7.01 -2.92 -0.18
N VAL A 323 5.90 -2.92 0.58
CA VAL A 323 5.47 -1.76 1.37
C VAL A 323 6.33 -1.66 2.62
N LYS A 324 7.15 -0.61 2.68
CA LYS A 324 7.82 -0.17 3.90
C LYS A 324 6.91 0.80 4.64
N PHE A 325 6.32 0.33 5.73
CA PHE A 325 5.54 1.17 6.63
C PHE A 325 6.43 2.20 7.33
N PRO A 326 5.91 3.40 7.60
CA PRO A 326 6.62 4.42 8.34
C PRO A 326 6.96 3.94 9.76
N ALA A 327 8.01 4.52 10.35
CA ALA A 327 8.44 4.18 11.71
C ALA A 327 7.44 4.69 12.77
N ARG A 328 6.79 5.82 12.48
CA ARG A 328 5.60 6.32 13.19
C ARG A 328 4.35 5.80 12.48
N HIS A 329 3.23 5.65 13.17
CA HIS A 329 1.94 5.21 12.60
C HIS A 329 1.97 3.83 11.94
N LYS A 330 2.90 2.98 12.33
CA LYS A 330 3.11 1.69 11.66
C LYS A 330 1.87 0.81 11.77
N ILE A 331 1.29 0.72 12.97
CA ILE A 331 0.12 -0.13 13.22
C ILE A 331 -1.09 0.47 12.52
N ALA A 332 -1.34 1.77 12.72
CA ALA A 332 -2.44 2.46 12.07
C ALA A 332 -2.36 2.31 10.54
N CYS A 333 -1.18 2.41 9.94
CA CYS A 333 -1.01 2.25 8.48
C CYS A 333 -1.21 0.80 8.03
N MET A 334 -0.78 -0.19 8.81
CA MET A 334 -0.97 -1.60 8.48
C MET A 334 -2.46 -1.97 8.54
N ASP A 335 -3.15 -1.57 9.61
CA ASP A 335 -4.57 -1.79 9.80
C ASP A 335 -5.44 -1.02 8.79
N TYR A 336 -5.10 0.25 8.51
CA TYR A 336 -5.70 1.02 7.43
C TYR A 336 -5.55 0.33 6.08
N LEU A 337 -4.33 -0.07 5.73
CA LEU A 337 -4.08 -0.72 4.46
C LEU A 337 -4.81 -2.08 4.38
N LYS A 338 -4.91 -2.83 5.50
CA LYS A 338 -5.68 -4.09 5.60
C LYS A 338 -7.17 -3.86 5.32
N PHE A 339 -7.70 -2.72 5.76
CA PHE A 339 -9.07 -2.31 5.47
C PHE A 339 -9.28 -1.91 4.01
N VAL A 340 -8.38 -1.10 3.42
CA VAL A 340 -8.60 -0.58 2.05
C VAL A 340 -8.13 -1.51 0.93
N ALA A 341 -7.17 -2.41 1.16
CA ALA A 341 -6.64 -3.31 0.13
C ALA A 341 -7.73 -4.13 -0.61
N PRO A 342 -8.69 -4.77 0.08
CA PRO A 342 -9.77 -5.52 -0.59
C PRO A 342 -10.66 -4.65 -1.50
N LEU A 343 -10.78 -3.35 -1.21
CA LEU A 343 -11.55 -2.42 -2.04
C LEU A 343 -10.91 -2.21 -3.41
N PHE A 344 -9.58 -2.37 -3.49
CA PHE A 344 -8.84 -2.23 -4.73
C PHE A 344 -8.80 -3.53 -5.54
N GLU A 345 -8.76 -4.72 -4.92
CA GLU A 345 -8.50 -6.00 -5.60
C GLU A 345 -9.37 -6.24 -6.84
N ASN A 346 -10.62 -5.80 -6.83
CA ASN A 346 -11.57 -5.96 -7.94
C ASN A 346 -12.00 -4.64 -8.63
N ASN A 347 -11.33 -3.52 -8.37
CA ASN A 347 -11.71 -2.22 -8.91
C ASN A 347 -10.50 -1.45 -9.48
N ASP A 348 -10.15 -1.75 -10.74
CA ASP A 348 -9.02 -1.13 -11.42
C ASP A 348 -9.21 0.38 -11.66
N GLN A 349 -10.45 0.86 -11.78
CA GLN A 349 -10.72 2.29 -11.89
C GLN A 349 -10.35 2.99 -10.57
N LEU A 350 -10.78 2.44 -9.44
CA LEU A 350 -10.45 2.99 -8.13
C LEU A 350 -8.93 3.01 -7.86
N LYS A 351 -8.18 2.01 -8.35
CA LYS A 351 -6.70 2.03 -8.28
C LYS A 351 -6.12 3.20 -9.05
N LYS A 352 -6.56 3.41 -10.30
CA LYS A 352 -6.10 4.51 -11.17
C LYS A 352 -6.44 5.86 -10.55
N ASP A 353 -7.67 6.01 -10.08
CA ASP A 353 -8.16 7.21 -9.41
C ASP A 353 -7.30 7.53 -8.18
N TYR A 354 -7.02 6.54 -7.32
CA TYR A 354 -6.19 6.75 -6.13
C TYR A 354 -4.75 7.15 -6.47
N LEU A 355 -4.15 6.52 -7.49
CA LEU A 355 -2.82 6.90 -7.95
C LEU A 355 -2.79 8.35 -8.50
N ASP A 356 -3.89 8.78 -9.12
CA ASP A 356 -4.14 10.14 -9.61
C ASP A 356 -4.71 11.10 -8.55
N ASN A 357 -4.52 10.80 -7.26
CA ASN A 357 -4.97 11.65 -6.14
C ASN A 357 -6.49 11.89 -6.12
N LYS A 358 -7.27 10.81 -6.19
CA LYS A 358 -8.73 10.81 -5.99
C LYS A 358 -9.13 9.75 -4.98
N ASN A 359 -10.25 9.96 -4.30
CA ASN A 359 -10.77 9.07 -3.26
C ASN A 359 -9.84 8.85 -2.05
N ILE A 360 -8.80 9.66 -1.88
CA ILE A 360 -7.88 9.59 -0.72
C ILE A 360 -8.65 9.92 0.56
N VAL A 361 -9.35 11.06 0.53
CA VAL A 361 -10.10 11.55 1.69
C VAL A 361 -11.27 10.62 2.00
N GLU A 362 -11.97 10.15 0.95
CA GLU A 362 -13.10 9.24 1.08
C GLU A 362 -12.68 7.90 1.72
N MET A 363 -11.58 7.29 1.25
CA MET A 363 -11.09 6.02 1.80
C MET A 363 -10.68 6.16 3.26
N ARG A 364 -9.99 7.25 3.60
CA ARG A 364 -9.66 7.59 5.00
C ARG A 364 -10.93 7.71 5.83
N LYS A 365 -11.92 8.51 5.41
CA LYS A 365 -13.16 8.74 6.16
C LYS A 365 -13.93 7.44 6.38
N ARG A 366 -14.01 6.56 5.37
CA ARG A 366 -14.63 5.23 5.52
C ARG A 366 -13.96 4.40 6.59
N TYR A 367 -12.63 4.38 6.60
CA TYR A 367 -11.86 3.67 7.64
C TYR A 367 -12.10 4.27 9.03
N MET A 368 -12.03 5.59 9.19
CA MET A 368 -12.27 6.26 10.48
C MET A 368 -13.68 5.96 11.01
N ASN A 369 -14.69 6.02 10.14
CA ASN A 369 -16.07 5.67 10.47
C ASN A 369 -16.20 4.21 10.88
N ALA A 370 -15.52 3.28 10.20
CA ALA A 370 -15.53 1.86 10.55
C ALA A 370 -14.85 1.59 11.90
N LYS A 371 -13.83 2.38 12.26
CA LYS A 371 -13.14 2.28 13.56
C LYS A 371 -13.87 3.01 14.69
N GLY A 372 -14.72 3.98 14.37
CA GLY A 372 -15.37 4.86 15.35
C GLY A 372 -14.36 5.75 16.10
N LYS A 373 -13.24 6.09 15.46
CA LYS A 373 -12.13 6.85 16.06
C LYS A 373 -11.68 7.99 15.16
N THR A 374 -11.24 9.08 15.78
CA THR A 374 -10.57 10.19 15.10
C THR A 374 -9.11 9.82 14.78
N GLY A 375 -8.49 10.53 13.83
CA GLY A 375 -7.07 10.34 13.54
C GLY A 375 -6.19 10.55 14.78
N LEU A 376 -6.51 11.54 15.60
CA LEU A 376 -5.74 11.84 16.82
C LEU A 376 -5.82 10.71 17.85
N GLN A 377 -7.01 10.11 18.02
CA GLN A 377 -7.19 8.95 18.90
C GLN A 377 -6.35 7.75 18.43
N LEU A 378 -6.30 7.47 17.12
CA LEU A 378 -5.47 6.40 16.58
C LEU A 378 -3.97 6.61 16.87
N VAL A 379 -3.50 7.86 16.72
CA VAL A 379 -2.12 8.22 17.05
C VAL A 379 -1.85 8.01 18.54
N GLN A 380 -2.73 8.50 19.42
CA GLN A 380 -2.55 8.40 20.87
C GLN A 380 -2.54 6.95 21.34
N GLU A 381 -3.42 6.11 20.80
CA GLU A 381 -3.46 4.68 21.09
C GLU A 381 -2.16 4.00 20.72
N GLU A 382 -1.68 4.16 19.48
CA GLU A 382 -0.42 3.55 19.04
C GLU A 382 0.79 4.05 19.85
N GLN A 383 0.82 5.33 20.25
CA GLN A 383 1.89 5.88 21.09
C GLN A 383 1.86 5.37 22.53
N SER A 384 0.68 4.99 23.04
CA SER A 384 0.50 4.48 24.40
C SER A 384 0.84 2.99 24.55
N MET A 385 0.95 2.24 23.44
CA MET A 385 1.22 0.80 23.45
C MET A 385 2.64 0.48 23.91
N THR A 386 2.76 -0.59 24.70
CA THR A 386 4.03 -1.18 25.06
C THR A 386 4.68 -1.91 23.88
N LEU A 387 5.99 -2.18 23.97
CA LEU A 387 6.72 -2.93 22.92
C LEU A 387 6.15 -4.32 22.63
N ASN A 388 5.46 -4.96 23.59
CA ASN A 388 4.86 -6.27 23.39
C ASN A 388 3.52 -6.15 22.68
N GLU A 389 2.65 -5.24 23.13
CA GLU A 389 1.38 -4.94 22.46
C GLU A 389 1.61 -4.48 21.02
N LEU A 390 2.61 -3.62 20.78
CA LEU A 390 3.01 -3.21 19.43
C LEU A 390 3.40 -4.42 18.55
N LYS A 391 4.07 -5.44 19.11
CA LYS A 391 4.47 -6.63 18.34
C LYS A 391 3.26 -7.49 17.99
N ASP A 392 2.33 -7.65 18.93
CA ASP A 392 1.12 -8.45 18.75
C ASP A 392 0.19 -7.78 17.73
N GLU A 393 -0.06 -6.47 17.85
CA GLU A 393 -0.83 -5.66 16.90
C GLU A 393 -0.19 -5.63 15.50
N VAL A 394 1.14 -5.47 15.41
CA VAL A 394 1.86 -5.59 14.13
C VAL A 394 1.71 -6.99 13.55
N TYR A 395 1.66 -8.04 14.38
CA TYR A 395 1.47 -9.41 13.90
C TYR A 395 0.06 -9.62 13.34
N GLU A 396 -0.97 -9.11 14.01
CA GLU A 396 -2.38 -9.20 13.60
C GLU A 396 -2.72 -8.31 12.38
N SER A 397 -2.05 -7.17 12.25
CA SER A 397 -2.27 -6.19 11.18
C SER A 397 -1.56 -6.53 9.86
N ARG A 398 -0.73 -7.59 9.81
CA ARG A 398 -0.14 -8.03 8.53
C ARG A 398 -1.20 -8.55 7.57
N PHE A 399 -1.03 -8.24 6.28
CA PHE A 399 -1.79 -8.82 5.18
C PHE A 399 -1.59 -10.33 5.16
N GLY A 400 -2.63 -11.06 5.51
CA GLY A 400 -2.53 -12.49 5.77
C GLY A 400 -1.88 -12.79 7.13
N GLY A 401 -2.41 -12.18 8.20
CA GLY A 401 -2.21 -12.66 9.57
C GLY A 401 -2.21 -14.19 9.57
N LYS A 402 -1.04 -14.74 9.94
CA LYS A 402 -0.54 -16.10 9.64
C LYS A 402 -0.52 -16.48 8.16
N ARG A 403 0.68 -16.47 7.54
CA ARG A 403 1.04 -17.60 6.65
C ARG A 403 1.17 -18.83 7.55
N HIS A 404 0.02 -19.43 7.83
CA HIS A 404 -0.05 -20.75 8.45
C HIS A 404 0.83 -21.71 7.66
N ASN A 405 1.44 -22.66 8.37
CA ASN A 405 2.10 -23.76 7.69
C ASN A 405 1.04 -24.51 6.85
N LYS A 406 1.47 -25.03 5.70
CA LYS A 406 0.67 -25.94 4.88
C LYS A 406 1.07 -27.37 5.24
N TYR A 407 0.09 -28.22 5.52
CA TYR A 407 0.31 -29.59 6.00
C TYR A 407 -0.09 -30.61 4.94
N ALA A 408 0.90 -31.27 4.34
CA ALA A 408 0.70 -32.38 3.42
C ALA A 408 0.64 -33.70 4.20
N ILE A 409 -0.53 -34.31 4.29
CA ILE A 409 -0.74 -35.59 4.94
C ILE A 409 -0.49 -36.72 3.91
N VAL A 410 0.49 -37.57 4.19
CA VAL A 410 0.95 -38.64 3.31
C VAL A 410 0.73 -39.99 4.00
N PRO A 411 -0.25 -40.79 3.55
CA PRO A 411 -0.42 -42.15 4.05
C PRO A 411 0.71 -43.06 3.59
N VAL A 412 1.19 -43.93 4.48
CA VAL A 412 2.04 -45.08 4.18
C VAL A 412 1.28 -46.33 4.59
N ALA A 413 0.70 -47.02 3.62
CA ALA A 413 -0.26 -48.08 3.85
C ALA A 413 -0.31 -49.11 2.71
N THR A 414 -0.99 -50.21 2.96
CA THR A 414 -1.44 -51.16 1.93
C THR A 414 -2.93 -50.91 1.58
N ILE A 415 -3.47 -51.71 0.66
CA ILE A 415 -4.89 -51.61 0.29
C ILE A 415 -5.75 -52.11 1.46
N GLY A 416 -6.88 -51.45 1.74
CA GLY A 416 -7.81 -51.86 2.80
C GLY A 416 -7.54 -51.27 4.19
N CYS A 417 -6.43 -50.55 4.40
CA CYS A 417 -6.09 -49.98 5.72
C CYS A 417 -7.02 -48.87 6.22
N GLY A 418 -7.86 -48.28 5.35
CA GLY A 418 -8.82 -47.22 5.75
C GLY A 418 -8.42 -45.79 5.40
N LYS A 419 -7.37 -45.58 4.57
CA LYS A 419 -6.88 -44.25 4.13
C LYS A 419 -7.99 -43.29 3.69
N THR A 420 -8.79 -43.70 2.70
CA THR A 420 -9.88 -42.89 2.15
C THR A 420 -10.94 -42.57 3.19
N THR A 421 -11.26 -43.54 4.05
CA THR A 421 -12.22 -43.34 5.15
C THR A 421 -11.72 -42.24 6.09
N ILE A 422 -10.46 -42.30 6.51
CA ILE A 422 -9.85 -41.27 7.37
C ILE A 422 -9.80 -39.92 6.68
N ALA A 423 -9.41 -39.87 5.41
CA ALA A 423 -9.36 -38.62 4.64
C ALA A 423 -10.73 -37.93 4.59
N LEU A 424 -11.80 -38.70 4.35
CA LEU A 424 -13.18 -38.22 4.34
C LEU A 424 -13.64 -37.74 5.73
N ILE A 425 -13.28 -38.46 6.80
CA ILE A 425 -13.58 -38.03 8.18
C ILE A 425 -12.92 -36.67 8.45
N LEU A 426 -11.62 -36.53 8.18
CA LEU A 426 -10.90 -35.28 8.41
C LEU A 426 -11.49 -34.12 7.58
N GLN A 427 -11.84 -34.38 6.32
CA GLN A 427 -12.52 -33.39 5.47
C GLN A 427 -13.90 -33.00 6.02
N LYS A 428 -14.66 -33.93 6.58
CA LYS A 428 -15.97 -33.65 7.15
C LYS A 428 -15.89 -32.89 8.48
N LEU A 429 -14.89 -33.19 9.30
CA LEU A 429 -14.66 -32.49 10.56
C LEU A 429 -14.16 -31.06 10.35
N TYR A 430 -13.35 -30.83 9.31
CA TYR A 430 -12.74 -29.54 9.01
C TYR A 430 -12.89 -29.14 7.53
N PRO A 431 -14.12 -28.90 7.05
CA PRO A 431 -14.40 -28.69 5.62
C PRO A 431 -13.66 -27.49 5.03
N ASP A 432 -13.46 -26.44 5.82
CA ASP A 432 -12.78 -25.21 5.37
C ASP A 432 -11.26 -25.36 5.33
N LEU A 433 -10.69 -26.23 6.18
CA LEU A 433 -9.24 -26.35 6.34
C LEU A 433 -8.63 -27.55 5.60
N VAL A 434 -9.37 -28.64 5.43
CA VAL A 434 -8.86 -29.92 4.90
C VAL A 434 -9.32 -30.13 3.46
N GLY A 435 -8.36 -30.27 2.55
CA GLY A 435 -8.54 -30.79 1.20
C GLY A 435 -8.21 -32.29 1.14
N HIS A 436 -8.83 -32.99 0.19
CA HIS A 436 -8.57 -34.41 -0.07
C HIS A 436 -8.40 -34.62 -1.56
N ILE A 437 -7.30 -35.28 -1.94
CA ILE A 437 -7.05 -35.68 -3.33
C ILE A 437 -6.76 -37.17 -3.39
N GLN A 438 -7.50 -37.90 -4.23
CA GLN A 438 -7.37 -39.34 -4.40
C GLN A 438 -6.62 -39.67 -5.68
N ASN A 439 -5.51 -40.41 -5.54
CA ASN A 439 -4.73 -40.88 -6.69
C ASN A 439 -5.57 -41.75 -7.65
N ASP A 440 -6.54 -42.48 -7.13
CA ASP A 440 -7.38 -43.38 -7.92
C ASP A 440 -8.34 -42.62 -8.85
N ASN A 441 -8.75 -41.38 -8.51
CA ASN A 441 -9.56 -40.51 -9.36
C ASN A 441 -8.78 -39.88 -10.54
N LEU A 442 -7.44 -39.90 -10.51
CA LEU A 442 -6.62 -39.24 -11.52
C LEU A 442 -6.48 -40.11 -12.78
N SER A 443 -6.96 -39.58 -13.92
CA SER A 443 -6.86 -40.19 -15.24
C SER A 443 -5.48 -39.99 -15.87
N ASN A 444 -5.01 -40.94 -16.70
CA ASN A 444 -3.72 -40.95 -17.43
C ASN A 444 -2.43 -40.98 -16.56
N PRO A 445 -1.41 -41.75 -16.97
CA PRO A 445 -0.17 -41.95 -16.21
C PRO A 445 0.76 -40.73 -16.32
N VAL A 446 0.45 -39.66 -15.59
CA VAL A 446 1.37 -38.53 -15.37
C VAL A 446 1.85 -38.57 -13.92
N LYS A 447 3.16 -38.65 -13.74
CA LYS A 447 3.84 -38.99 -12.48
C LYS A 447 3.72 -37.95 -11.36
N ASP A 448 3.17 -36.77 -11.62
CA ASP A 448 3.18 -35.62 -10.70
C ASP A 448 1.79 -34.98 -10.50
N LYS A 449 0.71 -35.62 -10.98
CA LYS A 449 -0.66 -35.07 -10.90
C LYS A 449 -1.19 -34.96 -9.47
N LEU A 450 -0.81 -35.89 -8.60
CA LEU A 450 -1.27 -35.89 -7.21
C LEU A 450 -0.72 -34.67 -6.47
N GLU A 451 0.56 -34.38 -6.67
CA GLU A 451 1.24 -33.25 -6.04
C GLU A 451 0.82 -31.90 -6.66
N LYS A 452 0.57 -31.85 -7.99
CA LYS A 452 -0.03 -30.67 -8.64
C LYS A 452 -1.42 -30.36 -8.08
N GLY A 453 -2.31 -31.35 -8.02
CA GLY A 453 -3.64 -31.15 -7.46
C GLY A 453 -3.61 -30.83 -5.96
N ALA A 454 -2.62 -31.36 -5.22
CA ALA A 454 -2.42 -30.96 -3.83
C ALA A 454 -1.99 -29.47 -3.71
N LEU A 455 -1.09 -29.00 -4.57
CA LEU A 455 -0.71 -27.58 -4.63
C LEU A 455 -1.86 -26.66 -5.02
N GLU A 456 -2.75 -27.11 -5.92
CA GLU A 456 -3.99 -26.39 -6.24
C GLU A 456 -4.93 -26.33 -5.03
N LEU A 457 -5.12 -27.44 -4.31
CA LEU A 457 -5.93 -27.44 -3.08
C LEU A 457 -5.33 -26.55 -1.99
N PHE A 458 -4.00 -26.41 -1.91
CA PHE A 458 -3.35 -25.53 -0.94
C PHE A 458 -3.58 -24.03 -1.16
N ILE A 459 -4.17 -23.63 -2.30
CA ILE A 459 -4.63 -22.25 -2.53
C ILE A 459 -5.64 -21.88 -1.43
N ASP A 460 -6.63 -22.74 -1.18
CA ASP A 460 -7.73 -22.46 -0.24
C ASP A 460 -7.69 -23.32 1.03
N LYS A 461 -6.92 -24.41 1.05
CA LYS A 461 -6.84 -25.36 2.18
C LYS A 461 -5.51 -25.23 2.92
N GLN A 462 -5.52 -25.47 4.23
CA GLN A 462 -4.30 -25.49 5.06
C GLN A 462 -3.72 -26.89 5.21
N ILE A 463 -4.57 -27.91 5.16
CA ILE A 463 -4.21 -29.32 5.27
C ILE A 463 -4.67 -30.02 4.00
N VAL A 464 -3.83 -30.85 3.37
CA VAL A 464 -4.23 -31.64 2.20
C VAL A 464 -3.83 -33.09 2.40
N VAL A 465 -4.79 -34.02 2.27
CA VAL A 465 -4.55 -35.47 2.32
C VAL A 465 -4.28 -36.01 0.92
N LEU A 466 -3.07 -36.55 0.73
CA LEU A 466 -2.63 -37.19 -0.51
C LEU A 466 -2.98 -38.70 -0.46
N ASP A 467 -4.21 -39.05 -0.81
CA ASP A 467 -4.73 -40.42 -0.69
C ASP A 467 -4.14 -41.35 -1.77
N LYS A 468 -3.01 -41.96 -1.40
CA LYS A 468 -2.23 -42.97 -2.11
C LYS A 468 -1.57 -43.90 -1.08
N ASN A 469 -1.21 -45.12 -1.47
CA ASN A 469 -0.58 -46.10 -0.58
C ASN A 469 0.83 -45.71 -0.10
N ASN A 470 1.70 -45.24 -1.00
CA ASN A 470 3.10 -44.87 -0.72
C ASN A 470 3.90 -45.96 0.04
N HIS A 471 3.57 -47.23 -0.20
CA HIS A 471 4.14 -48.40 0.45
C HIS A 471 5.64 -48.62 0.20
N GLN A 472 6.22 -48.02 -0.84
CA GLN A 472 7.65 -48.13 -1.18
C GLN A 472 8.40 -46.83 -0.94
N PHE A 473 9.68 -46.90 -0.54
CA PHE A 473 10.57 -45.74 -0.38
C PHE A 473 10.61 -44.87 -1.65
N ARG A 474 10.64 -45.49 -2.83
CA ARG A 474 10.64 -44.76 -4.11
C ARG A 474 9.41 -43.86 -4.27
N GLU A 475 8.24 -44.32 -3.82
CA GLU A 475 6.99 -43.56 -3.92
C GLU A 475 7.00 -42.36 -2.97
N ARG A 476 7.52 -42.55 -1.74
CA ARG A 476 7.68 -41.48 -0.75
C ARG A 476 8.70 -40.43 -1.21
N LYS A 477 9.86 -40.88 -1.72
CA LYS A 477 10.87 -39.98 -2.34
C LYS A 477 10.26 -39.15 -3.47
N GLN A 478 9.46 -39.77 -4.32
CA GLN A 478 8.84 -39.09 -5.46
C GLN A 478 7.89 -37.96 -5.00
N ILE A 479 7.16 -38.12 -3.90
CA ILE A 479 6.32 -37.06 -3.33
C ILE A 479 7.19 -35.85 -2.97
N PHE A 480 8.25 -36.05 -2.18
CA PHE A 480 9.13 -34.97 -1.77
C PHE A 480 9.83 -34.29 -2.96
N ASP A 481 10.37 -35.08 -3.90
CA ASP A 481 11.00 -34.56 -5.12
C ASP A 481 10.01 -33.74 -5.97
N ASN A 482 8.77 -34.23 -6.12
CA ASN A 482 7.73 -33.55 -6.90
C ASN A 482 7.29 -32.25 -6.24
N PHE A 483 7.06 -32.23 -4.92
CA PHE A 483 6.77 -30.98 -4.21
C PHE A 483 7.94 -29.99 -4.31
N ALA A 484 9.18 -30.45 -4.13
CA ALA A 484 10.37 -29.60 -4.25
C ALA A 484 10.53 -29.00 -5.66
N LYS A 485 10.10 -29.73 -6.70
CA LYS A 485 10.16 -29.29 -8.10
C LYS A 485 8.99 -28.38 -8.50
N LEU A 486 7.78 -28.68 -8.04
CA LEU A 486 6.55 -28.03 -8.51
C LEU A 486 6.12 -26.83 -7.66
N ASN A 487 6.44 -26.84 -6.36
CA ASN A 487 6.04 -25.78 -5.45
C ASN A 487 6.84 -24.50 -5.73
N LYS A 488 6.15 -23.47 -6.22
CA LYS A 488 6.72 -22.14 -6.49
C LYS A 488 6.23 -21.06 -5.52
N VAL A 489 5.25 -21.39 -4.68
CA VAL A 489 4.41 -20.40 -3.97
C VAL A 489 4.52 -20.55 -2.45
N ILE A 490 4.52 -21.78 -1.94
CA ILE A 490 4.61 -22.04 -0.50
C ILE A 490 6.10 -22.05 -0.09
N PRO A 491 6.54 -21.19 0.85
CA PRO A 491 7.92 -21.21 1.34
C PRO A 491 8.31 -22.60 1.89
N LYS A 492 9.55 -23.04 1.64
CA LYS A 492 10.00 -24.40 2.01
C LYS A 492 9.90 -24.67 3.51
N ASP A 493 10.19 -23.66 4.34
CA ASP A 493 10.08 -23.73 5.80
C ASP A 493 8.62 -23.81 6.30
N LYS A 494 7.65 -23.51 5.44
CA LYS A 494 6.21 -23.47 5.72
C LYS A 494 5.43 -24.66 5.16
N LEU A 495 6.04 -25.52 4.35
CA LEU A 495 5.41 -26.76 3.90
C LEU A 495 5.87 -27.91 4.80
N LYS A 496 4.91 -28.53 5.51
CA LYS A 496 5.14 -29.60 6.48
C LYS A 496 4.54 -30.90 6.00
N PHE A 497 5.27 -32.00 6.16
CA PHE A 497 4.83 -33.33 5.75
C PHE A 497 4.51 -34.19 6.98
N VAL A 498 3.27 -34.68 7.05
CA VAL A 498 2.79 -35.56 8.12
C VAL A 498 2.58 -36.95 7.55
N CYS A 499 3.32 -37.94 8.05
CA CYS A 499 3.17 -39.33 7.68
C CYS A 499 2.07 -39.99 8.53
N LEU A 500 1.10 -40.63 7.88
CA LEU A 500 0.19 -41.56 8.54
C LEU A 500 0.68 -42.99 8.30
N ASN A 501 1.35 -43.58 9.29
CA ASN A 501 1.91 -44.92 9.18
C ASN A 501 0.86 -45.97 9.59
N PHE A 502 0.22 -46.62 8.61
CA PHE A 502 -0.82 -47.62 8.84
C PHE A 502 -0.29 -49.02 9.18
N VAL A 503 1.02 -49.22 9.12
CA VAL A 503 1.67 -50.49 9.45
C VAL A 503 2.76 -50.19 10.45
N SER A 504 2.37 -50.01 11.71
CA SER A 504 3.26 -49.71 12.83
C SER A 504 3.94 -50.99 13.32
N GLY A 505 5.23 -51.15 13.02
CA GLY A 505 6.04 -52.29 13.46
C GLY A 505 7.36 -52.39 12.68
N SER A 506 8.41 -52.95 13.29
CA SER A 506 9.72 -53.16 12.64
C SER A 506 9.73 -54.34 11.65
N GLY A 507 8.61 -55.05 11.49
CA GLY A 507 8.44 -56.24 10.67
C GLY A 507 7.58 -56.02 9.41
N ALA A 508 7.51 -57.06 8.57
CA ALA A 508 6.58 -57.12 7.45
C ALA A 508 5.12 -57.10 7.94
N PRO A 509 4.14 -56.68 7.10
CA PRO A 509 2.72 -56.81 7.40
C PRO A 509 2.39 -58.19 7.97
N ASP A 510 1.77 -58.24 9.15
CA ASP A 510 1.40 -59.48 9.83
C ASP A 510 0.14 -60.14 9.23
N MET A 511 -0.16 -61.37 9.65
CA MET A 511 -1.33 -62.11 9.19
C MET A 511 -2.64 -61.41 9.61
N ASP A 512 -2.65 -60.72 10.75
CA ASP A 512 -3.82 -60.00 11.25
C ASP A 512 -4.18 -58.82 10.34
N LEU A 513 -3.19 -58.02 9.92
CA LEU A 513 -3.36 -56.95 8.93
C LEU A 513 -3.84 -57.51 7.58
N TRP A 514 -3.35 -58.68 7.17
CA TRP A 514 -3.83 -59.35 5.96
C TRP A 514 -5.31 -59.72 6.06
N GLU A 515 -5.73 -60.37 7.16
CA GLU A 515 -7.12 -60.78 7.36
C GLU A 515 -8.06 -59.57 7.44
N VAL A 516 -7.70 -58.54 8.21
CA VAL A 516 -8.49 -57.32 8.35
C VAL A 516 -8.65 -56.60 7.00
N THR A 517 -7.55 -56.42 6.26
CA THR A 517 -7.60 -55.73 4.97
C THR A 517 -8.33 -56.56 3.91
N LYS A 518 -8.19 -57.89 3.91
CA LYS A 518 -8.91 -58.80 3.02
C LYS A 518 -10.41 -58.75 3.28
N ASN A 519 -10.84 -58.89 4.53
CA ASN A 519 -12.26 -58.85 4.89
C ASN A 519 -12.90 -57.52 4.51
N ARG A 520 -12.22 -56.39 4.77
CA ARG A 520 -12.71 -55.05 4.37
C ARG A 520 -12.87 -54.87 2.86
N ILE A 521 -12.04 -55.51 2.05
CA ILE A 521 -12.16 -55.44 0.58
C ILE A 521 -13.30 -56.33 0.09
N ILE A 522 -13.46 -57.52 0.68
CA ILE A 522 -14.59 -58.42 0.39
C ILE A 522 -15.91 -57.75 0.76
N GLU A 523 -16.03 -57.17 1.96
CA GLU A 523 -17.24 -56.46 2.43
C GLU A 523 -17.59 -55.25 1.57
N ARG A 524 -16.58 -54.53 1.06
CA ARG A 524 -16.81 -53.39 0.16
C ARG A 524 -17.26 -53.81 -1.23
N GLY A 525 -16.98 -55.05 -1.64
CA GLY A 525 -17.35 -55.60 -2.93
C GLY A 525 -16.91 -54.71 -4.10
N ASP A 526 -17.78 -54.58 -5.11
CA ASP A 526 -17.55 -53.76 -6.30
C ASP A 526 -17.56 -52.24 -6.06
N ASN A 527 -17.82 -51.78 -4.82
CA ASN A 527 -17.63 -50.38 -4.44
C ASN A 527 -16.16 -50.03 -4.19
N HIS A 528 -15.23 -50.99 -4.26
CA HIS A 528 -13.81 -50.70 -4.19
C HIS A 528 -13.31 -50.14 -5.52
N GLN A 529 -12.82 -48.90 -5.49
CA GLN A 529 -12.48 -48.09 -6.66
C GLN A 529 -11.55 -48.75 -7.69
N SER A 530 -10.68 -49.65 -7.23
CA SER A 530 -9.61 -50.24 -8.04
C SER A 530 -9.61 -51.77 -8.08
N ILE A 531 -10.57 -52.44 -7.41
CA ILE A 531 -10.63 -53.91 -7.35
C ILE A 531 -12.10 -54.33 -7.40
N LYS A 532 -12.54 -54.97 -8.49
CA LYS A 532 -13.88 -55.59 -8.57
C LYS A 532 -13.83 -56.95 -7.86
N ALA A 533 -14.74 -57.17 -6.92
CA ALA A 533 -14.81 -58.41 -6.15
C ALA A 533 -15.63 -59.47 -6.89
N GLU A 534 -16.59 -59.06 -7.73
CA GLU A 534 -17.39 -59.99 -8.55
C GLU A 534 -16.65 -60.35 -9.84
N GLY A 535 -15.96 -61.50 -9.80
CA GLY A 535 -15.49 -62.19 -11.00
C GLY A 535 -14.14 -62.90 -10.86
N ASP A 536 -13.26 -62.46 -9.97
CA ASP A 536 -11.96 -63.12 -9.76
C ASP A 536 -11.33 -62.76 -8.41
N GLY A 537 -11.87 -63.29 -7.31
CA GLY A 537 -11.34 -63.07 -5.95
C GLY A 537 -9.84 -63.39 -5.81
N LYS A 538 -9.32 -64.28 -6.66
CA LYS A 538 -7.88 -64.58 -6.74
C LYS A 538 -7.05 -63.41 -7.29
N LEU A 539 -7.60 -62.63 -8.22
CA LEU A 539 -6.96 -61.43 -8.75
C LEU A 539 -6.88 -60.32 -7.70
N ALA A 540 -7.96 -60.09 -6.96
CA ALA A 540 -8.01 -59.16 -5.84
C ALA A 540 -6.93 -59.50 -4.79
N GLU A 541 -6.89 -60.76 -4.35
CA GLU A 541 -5.86 -61.24 -3.42
C GLU A 541 -4.45 -61.10 -3.99
N GLY A 542 -4.23 -61.41 -5.28
CA GLY A 542 -2.93 -61.25 -5.94
C GLY A 542 -2.43 -59.81 -5.94
N ILE A 543 -3.32 -58.84 -6.19
CA ILE A 543 -2.99 -57.41 -6.14
C ILE A 543 -2.62 -57.02 -4.71
N MET A 544 -3.44 -57.39 -3.71
CA MET A 544 -3.16 -57.08 -2.31
C MET A 544 -1.82 -57.66 -1.83
N LYS A 545 -1.56 -58.94 -2.14
CA LYS A 545 -0.25 -59.60 -1.86
C LYS A 545 0.89 -58.83 -2.50
N GLY A 546 0.70 -58.33 -3.71
CA GLY A 546 1.68 -57.48 -4.38
C GLY A 546 2.03 -56.22 -3.58
N PHE A 547 1.04 -55.53 -3.01
CA PHE A 547 1.30 -54.34 -2.17
C PHE A 547 1.99 -54.68 -0.86
N ILE A 548 1.60 -55.78 -0.22
CA ILE A 548 2.22 -56.25 1.03
C ILE A 548 3.67 -56.69 0.81
N ASN A 549 3.92 -57.51 -0.21
CA ASN A 549 5.26 -58.02 -0.50
C ASN A 549 6.26 -56.92 -0.89
N ARG A 550 5.76 -55.78 -1.41
CA ARG A 550 6.59 -54.61 -1.75
C ARG A 550 6.58 -53.54 -0.66
N PHE A 551 5.89 -53.77 0.45
CA PHE A 551 5.82 -52.79 1.54
C PHE A 551 7.20 -52.62 2.17
N GLN A 552 7.61 -51.37 2.33
CA GLN A 552 8.86 -50.98 2.96
C GLN A 552 8.52 -50.08 4.15
N PRO A 553 8.77 -50.54 5.40
CA PRO A 553 8.42 -49.81 6.61
C PRO A 553 8.97 -48.38 6.65
N VAL A 554 8.25 -47.50 7.33
CA VAL A 554 8.68 -46.12 7.54
C VAL A 554 9.94 -46.10 8.40
N ASN A 555 10.96 -45.38 7.96
CA ASN A 555 12.19 -45.19 8.75
C ASN A 555 12.55 -43.72 8.86
N ALA A 556 12.00 -43.04 9.88
CA ALA A 556 12.19 -41.60 10.11
C ALA A 556 13.66 -41.17 10.29
N LYS A 557 14.61 -42.10 10.48
CA LYS A 557 16.05 -41.80 10.60
C LYS A 557 16.79 -41.79 9.25
N ARG A 558 16.12 -42.17 8.16
CA ARG A 558 16.75 -42.36 6.85
C ARG A 558 15.94 -41.69 5.74
N GLN A 559 16.64 -41.09 4.77
CA GLN A 559 16.01 -40.61 3.54
C GLN A 559 15.34 -41.77 2.76
N PRO A 560 14.13 -41.56 2.20
CA PRO A 560 13.39 -40.29 2.13
C PRO A 560 12.56 -39.96 3.38
N ASP A 561 12.33 -40.92 4.28
CA ASP A 561 11.34 -40.79 5.35
C ASP A 561 11.77 -39.82 6.48
N SER A 562 13.07 -39.52 6.60
CA SER A 562 13.58 -38.44 7.47
C SER A 562 13.12 -37.03 7.06
N ALA A 563 12.45 -36.88 5.91
CA ALA A 563 11.85 -35.62 5.48
C ALA A 563 10.42 -35.41 6.00
N PHE A 564 9.82 -36.38 6.70
CA PHE A 564 8.58 -36.15 7.41
C PHE A 564 8.83 -35.32 8.67
N ASP A 565 8.05 -34.26 8.87
CA ASP A 565 8.11 -33.43 10.07
C ASP A 565 7.37 -34.09 11.26
N LEU A 566 6.40 -34.96 10.98
CA LEU A 566 5.67 -35.75 11.97
C LEU A 566 5.34 -37.14 11.40
N VAL A 567 5.49 -38.18 12.21
CA VAL A 567 5.02 -39.54 11.90
C VAL A 567 4.01 -39.95 12.97
N ILE A 568 2.80 -40.31 12.53
CA ILE A 568 1.73 -40.81 13.38
C ILE A 568 1.54 -42.29 13.08
N ASP A 569 1.88 -43.15 14.03
CA ASP A 569 1.67 -44.59 13.95
C ASP A 569 0.20 -44.92 14.23
N LEU A 570 -0.45 -45.64 13.32
CA LEU A 570 -1.87 -45.97 13.34
C LEU A 570 -2.08 -47.47 13.47
N GLU A 571 -3.19 -47.86 14.09
CA GLU A 571 -3.55 -49.27 14.27
C GLU A 571 -4.64 -49.72 13.29
N VAL A 572 -4.43 -50.88 12.66
CA VAL A 572 -5.39 -51.47 11.72
C VAL A 572 -5.90 -52.78 12.28
N ASN A 573 -7.05 -52.73 12.96
CA ASN A 573 -7.71 -53.87 13.59
C ASN A 573 -9.15 -54.07 13.08
N ALA A 574 -9.80 -55.17 13.46
CA ALA A 574 -11.10 -55.59 12.90
C ALA A 574 -12.27 -54.64 13.23
N ASN A 575 -12.25 -53.93 14.37
CA ASN A 575 -13.39 -53.14 14.85
C ASN A 575 -13.07 -51.64 14.95
N ARG A 576 -13.74 -50.80 14.14
CA ARG A 576 -13.73 -49.31 14.22
C ARG A 576 -12.37 -48.61 14.14
N SER A 577 -11.31 -49.31 13.74
CA SER A 577 -9.94 -48.76 13.71
C SER A 577 -9.80 -47.41 12.96
N SER A 578 -10.62 -47.13 11.94
CA SER A 578 -10.56 -45.82 11.24
C SER A 578 -11.13 -44.65 12.05
N LEU A 579 -12.10 -44.88 12.94
CA LEU A 579 -12.64 -43.86 13.84
C LEU A 579 -11.62 -43.51 14.91
N ASP A 580 -11.04 -44.52 15.55
CA ASP A 580 -10.04 -44.33 16.60
C ASP A 580 -8.76 -43.69 16.05
N ASN A 581 -8.32 -44.12 14.86
CA ASN A 581 -7.21 -43.46 14.15
C ASN A 581 -7.55 -42.01 13.81
N ALA A 582 -8.78 -41.69 13.39
CA ALA A 582 -9.14 -40.30 13.12
C ALA A 582 -9.05 -39.43 14.38
N LYS A 583 -9.50 -39.92 15.54
CA LYS A 583 -9.35 -39.22 16.83
C LYS A 583 -7.87 -38.99 17.17
N MET A 584 -7.05 -40.03 17.02
CA MET A 584 -5.62 -39.95 17.28
C MET A 584 -4.91 -38.96 16.35
N ILE A 585 -5.26 -38.97 15.05
CA ILE A 585 -4.74 -38.01 14.07
C ILE A 585 -5.13 -36.59 14.46
N VAL A 586 -6.40 -36.34 14.81
CA VAL A 586 -6.85 -35.00 15.23
C VAL A 586 -6.10 -34.53 16.47
N LYS A 587 -5.90 -35.41 17.47
CA LYS A 587 -5.11 -35.09 18.66
C LYS A 587 -3.69 -34.65 18.30
N HIS A 588 -2.97 -35.46 17.53
CA HIS A 588 -1.60 -35.15 17.13
C HIS A 588 -1.51 -33.92 16.21
N LEU A 589 -2.47 -33.71 15.31
CA LEU A 589 -2.52 -32.53 14.46
C LEU A 589 -2.79 -31.26 15.27
N ARG A 590 -3.63 -31.31 16.31
CA ARG A 590 -3.84 -30.16 17.21
C ARG A 590 -2.57 -29.76 17.94
N GLU A 591 -1.80 -30.75 18.40
CA GLU A 591 -0.50 -30.53 19.07
C GLU A 591 0.56 -30.00 18.10
N PHE A 592 0.68 -30.59 16.91
CA PHE A 592 1.74 -30.29 15.94
C PHE A 592 1.45 -29.05 15.08
N ALA A 593 0.20 -28.85 14.68
CA ALA A 593 -0.28 -27.71 13.87
C ALA A 593 -0.91 -26.63 14.76
N SER A 594 -0.20 -26.25 15.82
CA SER A 594 -0.67 -25.28 16.82
C SER A 594 -0.96 -23.90 16.24
N ASP A 595 -0.37 -23.55 15.08
CA ASP A 595 -0.67 -22.34 14.35
C ASP A 595 -2.09 -22.32 13.77
N LEU A 596 -2.69 -23.48 13.48
CA LEU A 596 -4.05 -23.60 12.93
C LEU A 596 -5.18 -23.52 13.98
N GLN A 597 -4.86 -23.69 15.27
CA GLN A 597 -5.86 -23.68 16.37
C GLN A 597 -7.09 -24.55 16.07
N LEU A 598 -6.87 -25.78 15.63
CA LEU A 598 -7.95 -26.69 15.21
C LEU A 598 -8.95 -26.93 16.37
N PRO A 599 -10.26 -26.70 16.16
CA PRO A 599 -11.27 -26.94 17.17
C PRO A 599 -11.35 -28.43 17.50
N GLU A 600 -11.60 -28.75 18.77
CA GLU A 600 -11.74 -30.13 19.23
C GLU A 600 -13.12 -30.66 18.86
N PRO A 601 -13.23 -31.69 18.01
CA PRO A 601 -14.52 -32.26 17.67
C PRO A 601 -15.05 -33.11 18.82
N THR A 602 -16.36 -33.03 19.03
CA THR A 602 -17.07 -33.89 19.98
C THR A 602 -17.14 -35.34 19.48
N GLU A 603 -17.35 -36.28 20.40
CA GLU A 603 -17.59 -37.70 20.09
C GLU A 603 -18.71 -37.90 19.05
N GLY A 604 -19.81 -37.13 19.17
CA GLY A 604 -20.91 -37.17 18.21
C GLY A 604 -20.52 -36.70 16.81
N GLN A 605 -19.64 -35.70 16.70
CA GLN A 605 -19.12 -35.23 15.40
C GLN A 605 -18.21 -36.28 14.75
N PHE A 606 -17.33 -36.91 15.52
CA PHE A 606 -16.48 -38.01 15.04
C PHE A 606 -17.33 -39.18 14.52
N GLN A 607 -18.34 -39.62 15.29
CA GLN A 607 -19.21 -40.71 14.89
C GLN A 607 -20.00 -40.37 13.61
N LYS A 608 -20.59 -39.18 13.53
CA LYS A 608 -21.31 -38.72 12.34
C LYS A 608 -20.42 -38.67 11.11
N ALA A 609 -19.20 -38.14 11.24
CA ALA A 609 -18.23 -38.07 10.15
C ALA A 609 -17.80 -39.46 9.67
N PHE A 610 -17.63 -40.41 10.60
CA PHE A 610 -17.33 -41.80 10.30
C PHE A 610 -18.49 -42.51 9.57
N ASP A 611 -19.72 -42.36 10.05
CA ASP A 611 -20.91 -42.94 9.42
C ASP A 611 -21.13 -42.39 8.00
N ASP A 612 -20.90 -41.09 7.80
CA ASP A 612 -20.95 -40.45 6.48
C ASP A 612 -19.84 -40.99 5.55
N ALA A 613 -18.61 -41.16 6.08
CA ALA A 613 -17.49 -41.71 5.31
C ALA A 613 -17.71 -43.16 4.89
N LEU A 614 -18.43 -43.97 5.68
CA LEU A 614 -18.81 -45.34 5.32
C LEU A 614 -19.86 -45.41 4.21
N LYS A 615 -20.72 -44.39 4.09
CA LYS A 615 -21.76 -44.31 3.04
C LYS A 615 -21.22 -43.82 1.69
N TYR A 616 -19.98 -43.32 1.65
CA TYR A 616 -19.36 -42.80 0.45
C TYR A 616 -19.20 -43.88 -0.63
N LYS A 617 -19.66 -43.58 -1.86
CA LYS A 617 -19.47 -44.43 -3.05
C LYS A 617 -18.55 -43.72 -4.06
N PRO A 618 -17.46 -44.34 -4.52
CA PRO A 618 -16.58 -43.74 -5.52
C PRO A 618 -17.30 -43.47 -6.85
N THR A 619 -16.98 -42.36 -7.51
CA THR A 619 -17.58 -41.95 -8.79
C THR A 619 -16.82 -42.43 -10.03
N THR A 620 -15.62 -43.00 -9.87
CA THR A 620 -14.79 -43.53 -10.97
C THR A 620 -14.27 -44.93 -10.64
N THR A 621 -14.08 -45.80 -11.63
CA THR A 621 -13.56 -47.18 -11.43
C THR A 621 -12.31 -47.41 -12.28
N LYS A 622 -11.19 -47.84 -11.68
CA LYS A 622 -9.96 -48.21 -12.39
C LYS A 622 -9.91 -49.72 -12.66
N ILE A 623 -9.65 -50.12 -13.91
CA ILE A 623 -9.51 -51.53 -14.32
C ILE A 623 -8.01 -51.88 -14.39
N PHE A 624 -7.53 -52.80 -13.54
CA PHE A 624 -6.17 -53.35 -13.67
C PHE A 624 -6.14 -54.47 -14.74
N LYS A 625 -5.23 -54.36 -15.72
CA LYS A 625 -4.95 -55.44 -16.68
C LYS A 625 -3.78 -56.30 -16.16
N THR A 626 -3.99 -57.61 -16.03
CA THR A 626 -2.90 -58.56 -15.76
C THR A 626 -2.01 -58.71 -16.99
N SER A 627 -0.68 -58.70 -16.82
CA SER A 627 0.26 -59.04 -17.88
C SER A 627 0.10 -60.51 -18.29
N LYS A 628 -0.24 -60.76 -19.56
CA LYS A 628 -0.29 -62.13 -20.10
C LYS A 628 1.13 -62.71 -20.16
N SER A 629 1.29 -63.87 -19.54
CA SER A 629 2.46 -64.73 -19.63
C SER A 629 2.69 -65.25 -21.06
N ASN A 630 3.97 -65.35 -21.43
CA ASN A 630 4.60 -66.11 -22.53
C ASN A 630 3.69 -66.60 -23.68
N LYS A 631 3.69 -65.89 -24.81
CA LYS A 631 3.38 -66.49 -26.12
C LYS A 631 4.67 -67.05 -26.75
N LYS A 632 4.68 -68.37 -26.92
CA LYS A 632 5.66 -69.17 -27.67
C LYS A 632 6.03 -68.49 -28.99
N LYS A 633 7.34 -68.46 -29.29
CA LYS A 633 7.88 -68.23 -30.64
C LYS A 633 7.28 -69.27 -31.59
N THR A 634 6.43 -68.84 -32.51
CA THR A 634 6.16 -69.56 -33.76
C THR A 634 7.03 -68.94 -34.84
N THR A 635 7.99 -69.73 -35.30
CA THR A 635 8.80 -69.54 -36.50
C THR A 635 7.90 -69.25 -37.72
N LYS A 636 8.26 -68.22 -38.50
CA LYS A 636 7.76 -68.05 -39.88
C LYS A 636 8.67 -68.84 -40.82
N PRO A 637 8.15 -69.56 -41.82
CA PRO A 637 8.95 -69.98 -42.95
C PRO A 637 9.14 -68.78 -43.90
N GLN A 638 10.35 -68.58 -44.39
CA GLN A 638 10.64 -67.69 -45.52
C GLN A 638 11.07 -68.56 -46.69
N PHE A 639 10.23 -68.57 -47.72
CA PHE A 639 10.68 -68.45 -49.10
C PHE A 639 11.02 -66.98 -49.37
#